data_AF-A0A1X0NTF3-F1
#
_entry.id   AF-A0A1X0NTF3-F1
#
_cell.length_a   1.000
_cell.length_b   1.000
_cell.length_c   1.000
_cell.angle_alpha   90.00
_cell.angle_beta   90.00
_cell.angle_gamma   90.00
#
_symmetry.space_group_name_H-M   'P 1'
#
loop_
_entity.id
_entity.type
_entity.pdbx_description
1 polymer ?
#
loop_
_entity_poly.entity_id
_entity_poly.type
_entity_poly.pdbx_seq_one_letter_code
_entity_poly.pdbx_strand_id
1 'polypeptide(L)'
;MDSSTDIYLQQPYLLHAGRLSPEEEHASIEALLQSIEEPVQLGSVVAYEFLDHSSHWSWSIGRILQMDDHQVLLQRWHAQDGRNADVYDALLREQESTKAEIQECQRAVMLLREELGAIRRSNEAEVARAKDAVENARRGIAEVEEVRLHDLFNTRLPLAVLRLALEVCMATLNEGVTEQTSWNWEDLRAAVRDPMFIQRLLEYDVAVEMSVEQYEDINARYMHNIRTQRDQMRHSQQDYKTQSGTNALIPLFYDWIIVQMDHFQVFQEVANSQQTTEELSASITSHTVRMKDLIARKARLDEQLRRYDEGSSAFNGNSTSSNETKYVTFTPIHDLSPVNVPRPFIATKVEDSNTEVVVISEEEAKRITSRTVMHRPKLYAALGKALYELKVQKNRNEDGIKELENKNKDNDTLLNKNAALLQQIEEAQNTIDNINQLLQEKQDINEKLKQEHNEKYNDLNKQNIKAIKDLTESQEEVKKLQKAQDENDSTLNRYKDQIKKIADQLKQLRGENEELRAHDDRWVPEASRSSGRRTTSHHRKEFDGEGWDQVLESQPEELTRAFVSDVAGACRVDPDDVKKVVFSPDGKTVEFDVKHDASVPPKDIAERIDECPFRSVMRLYDRRGQPKIGMDLLKEQLQARDQELEQLRGSNEEKSRAHYVLNDEVEKLNQQLAEKEHELDRLQAANDERERTLDALNDEVEKLNEQLTAKEQELEQLQNANEEKERTLDAFNDEVEKLNEQLAAKEHELEQLQNANDEKERTLDAL
;
A
#
# COMPACT_ATOMS: atom_id res chain seq x y z
N MET A 1 -25.75 65.20 -42.66
CA MET A 1 -26.35 64.92 -41.34
C MET A 1 -26.33 63.42 -41.24
N ASP A 2 -25.24 62.90 -40.68
CA ASP A 2 -25.12 62.50 -39.27
C ASP A 2 -25.74 61.10 -39.11
N SER A 3 -25.19 60.15 -38.38
CA SER A 3 -23.99 60.06 -37.55
C SER A 3 -23.79 58.56 -37.29
N SER A 4 -22.52 58.18 -37.18
CA SER A 4 -21.93 56.96 -36.61
C SER A 4 -22.83 55.85 -36.06
N THR A 5 -22.63 54.68 -36.68
CA THR A 5 -22.59 53.32 -36.13
C THR A 5 -21.89 53.23 -34.76
N ASP A 6 -22.54 52.57 -33.80
CA ASP A 6 -21.90 51.86 -32.69
C ASP A 6 -22.46 50.44 -32.64
N ILE A 7 -21.58 49.45 -32.76
CA ILE A 7 -21.85 48.04 -32.48
C ILE A 7 -20.94 47.62 -31.34
N TYR A 8 -21.60 47.18 -30.27
CA TYR A 8 -21.07 46.47 -29.10
C TYR A 8 -20.22 45.24 -29.49
N LEU A 9 -19.07 45.07 -28.82
CA LEU A 9 -18.53 43.76 -28.48
C LEU A 9 -17.93 43.81 -27.05
N GLN A 10 -18.51 42.99 -26.18
CA GLN A 10 -18.11 42.72 -24.80
C GLN A 10 -16.97 41.67 -24.73
N GLN A 11 -15.92 42.02 -23.97
CA GLN A 11 -15.21 41.26 -22.89
C GLN A 11 -14.48 39.92 -23.18
N PRO A 12 -13.54 39.41 -22.32
CA PRO A 12 -13.27 39.75 -20.91
C PRO A 12 -11.79 39.88 -20.45
N TYR A 13 -11.66 40.34 -19.21
CA TYR A 13 -10.48 40.34 -18.34
C TYR A 13 -9.86 38.93 -18.13
N LEU A 14 -8.53 38.87 -18.02
CA LEU A 14 -7.81 37.87 -17.22
C LEU A 14 -6.77 38.57 -16.31
N LEU A 15 -6.95 38.32 -15.01
CA LEU A 15 -5.95 37.94 -13.98
C LEU A 15 -4.72 38.85 -13.78
N HIS A 16 -4.57 39.47 -12.60
CA HIS A 16 -3.81 38.88 -11.47
C HIS A 16 -2.44 38.32 -11.87
N ALA A 17 -1.36 39.07 -11.63
CA ALA A 17 -0.04 38.52 -11.30
C ALA A 17 0.93 39.60 -10.76
N GLY A 18 1.54 39.32 -9.60
CA GLY A 18 2.92 39.66 -9.23
C GLY A 18 3.35 41.13 -9.22
N ARG A 19 3.69 41.64 -8.02
CA ARG A 19 4.57 42.82 -7.91
C ARG A 19 5.92 42.49 -8.55
N LEU A 20 6.28 43.25 -9.59
CA LEU A 20 7.56 43.17 -10.29
C LEU A 20 8.56 44.09 -9.56
N SER A 21 9.78 43.62 -9.30
CA SER A 21 10.96 44.41 -8.85
C SER A 21 11.14 45.68 -9.69
N PRO A 22 11.77 46.78 -9.22
CA PRO A 22 12.10 47.93 -10.08
C PRO A 22 12.96 47.55 -11.30
N GLU A 23 13.71 46.45 -11.24
CA GLU A 23 14.40 45.85 -12.40
C GLU A 23 13.45 45.06 -13.29
N GLU A 24 12.39 44.45 -12.74
CA GLU A 24 11.35 43.73 -13.49
C GLU A 24 10.24 44.66 -14.01
N GLU A 25 10.06 45.85 -13.44
CA GLU A 25 9.27 46.95 -13.96
C GLU A 25 10.06 47.73 -14.99
N HIS A 26 11.38 47.89 -14.81
CA HIS A 26 12.24 48.30 -15.91
C HIS A 26 12.24 47.23 -17.00
N ALA A 27 12.31 45.95 -16.68
CA ALA A 27 12.24 44.86 -17.65
C ALA A 27 10.82 44.63 -18.16
N SER A 28 9.76 45.08 -17.46
CA SER A 28 8.38 45.05 -17.96
C SER A 28 8.04 46.29 -18.75
N ILE A 29 8.66 47.44 -18.49
CA ILE A 29 8.62 48.61 -19.37
C ILE A 29 9.52 48.37 -20.57
N GLU A 30 10.65 47.70 -20.41
CA GLU A 30 11.54 47.25 -21.48
C GLU A 30 10.90 46.09 -22.24
N ALA A 31 10.21 45.16 -21.59
CA ALA A 31 9.37 44.14 -22.24
C ALA A 31 8.09 44.74 -22.78
N LEU A 32 7.55 45.84 -22.26
CA LEU A 32 6.44 46.59 -22.85
C LEU A 32 6.95 47.41 -24.04
N LEU A 33 8.18 47.91 -24.02
CA LEU A 33 8.84 48.60 -25.13
C LEU A 33 9.41 47.60 -26.17
N GLN A 34 9.65 46.35 -25.79
CA GLN A 34 10.01 45.21 -26.64
C GLN A 34 8.77 44.42 -27.11
N SER A 35 7.62 44.49 -26.39
CA SER A 35 6.32 43.86 -26.75
C SER A 35 5.32 44.83 -27.39
N ILE A 36 5.53 46.14 -27.23
CA ILE A 36 5.45 47.02 -28.39
C ILE A 36 6.49 46.43 -29.30
N GLU A 37 6.05 45.52 -30.18
CA GLU A 37 6.92 45.00 -31.22
C GLU A 37 7.62 46.22 -31.75
N GLU A 38 8.94 46.30 -31.55
CA GLU A 38 9.76 47.24 -32.30
C GLU A 38 9.24 47.02 -33.70
N PRO A 39 8.60 48.03 -34.33
CA PRO A 39 7.69 47.73 -35.41
C PRO A 39 8.47 47.26 -36.62
N VAL A 40 9.74 46.89 -36.48
CA VAL A 40 10.81 46.93 -37.42
C VAL A 40 11.89 45.97 -36.89
N GLN A 41 11.85 44.70 -37.29
CA GLN A 41 12.86 43.69 -36.93
C GLN A 41 13.89 43.51 -38.06
N LEU A 42 15.05 42.91 -37.78
CA LEU A 42 15.99 42.47 -38.81
C LEU A 42 15.28 41.58 -39.84
N GLY A 43 15.40 41.92 -41.13
CA GLY A 43 14.66 41.26 -42.20
C GLY A 43 13.23 41.75 -42.43
N SER A 44 12.70 42.68 -41.62
CA SER A 44 11.40 43.32 -41.87
C SER A 44 11.47 44.28 -43.05
N VAL A 45 10.34 44.45 -43.73
CA VAL A 45 10.17 45.41 -44.81
C VAL A 45 9.50 46.68 -44.27
N VAL A 46 10.17 47.82 -44.45
CA VAL A 46 9.77 49.11 -43.86
C VAL A 46 9.68 50.22 -44.89
N ALA A 47 8.74 51.13 -44.67
CA ALA A 47 8.70 52.40 -45.38
C ALA A 47 9.61 53.41 -44.66
N TYR A 48 10.58 53.97 -45.38
CA TYR A 48 11.54 54.93 -44.86
C TYR A 48 11.53 56.23 -45.68
N GLU A 49 11.74 57.35 -44.98
CA GLU A 49 11.77 58.69 -45.58
C GLU A 49 13.19 59.09 -45.99
N PHE A 50 13.30 59.81 -47.10
CA PHE A 50 14.54 60.41 -47.55
C PHE A 50 14.26 61.75 -48.24
N LEU A 51 15.26 62.62 -48.22
CA LEU A 51 15.20 63.87 -48.98
C LEU A 51 15.64 63.58 -50.41
N ASP A 52 14.78 63.90 -51.38
CA ASP A 52 15.11 63.72 -52.80
C ASP A 52 16.09 64.80 -53.31
N HIS A 53 16.57 64.61 -54.54
CA HIS A 53 17.51 65.54 -55.19
C HIS A 53 16.94 66.95 -55.43
N SER A 54 15.62 67.13 -55.25
CA SER A 54 14.90 68.40 -55.37
C SER A 54 14.58 69.00 -54.00
N SER A 55 15.14 68.48 -52.91
CA SER A 55 14.89 68.90 -51.53
C SER A 55 13.45 68.74 -51.06
N HIS A 56 12.69 67.80 -51.65
CA HIS A 56 11.36 67.42 -51.16
C HIS A 56 11.47 66.13 -50.32
N TRP A 57 10.65 66.05 -49.27
CA TRP A 57 10.52 64.84 -48.46
C TRP A 57 9.75 63.78 -49.25
N SER A 58 10.41 62.65 -49.52
CA SER A 58 9.89 61.50 -50.25
C SER A 58 10.07 60.23 -49.40
N TRP A 59 9.35 59.14 -49.71
CA TRP A 59 9.49 57.85 -49.01
C TRP A 59 9.64 56.69 -49.99
N SER A 60 10.28 55.60 -49.55
CA SER A 60 10.40 54.34 -50.29
C SER A 60 10.37 53.15 -49.32
N ILE A 61 10.38 51.93 -49.85
CA ILE A 61 10.40 50.69 -49.09
C ILE A 61 11.79 50.05 -49.11
N GLY A 62 12.18 49.43 -48.01
CA GLY A 62 13.40 48.62 -47.96
C GLY A 62 13.32 47.51 -46.93
N ARG A 63 14.15 46.48 -47.12
CA ARG A 63 14.31 45.38 -46.17
C ARG A 63 15.49 45.65 -45.24
N ILE A 64 15.33 45.37 -43.96
CA ILE A 64 16.39 45.63 -42.98
C ILE A 64 17.46 44.56 -43.05
N LEU A 65 18.68 45.00 -43.32
CA LEU A 65 19.86 44.13 -43.37
C LEU A 65 20.66 44.18 -42.06
N GLN A 66 20.76 45.36 -41.44
CA GLN A 66 21.42 45.60 -40.15
C GLN A 66 20.70 46.72 -39.39
N MET A 67 20.70 46.65 -38.07
CA MET A 67 20.01 47.60 -37.21
C MET A 67 20.86 47.90 -35.98
N ASP A 68 21.21 49.18 -35.81
CA ASP A 68 21.89 49.73 -34.64
C ASP A 68 20.92 50.62 -33.84
N ASP A 69 21.28 50.99 -32.61
CA ASP A 69 20.42 51.77 -31.69
C ASP A 69 19.91 53.09 -32.29
N HIS A 70 20.62 53.66 -33.27
CA HIS A 70 20.33 54.96 -33.86
C HIS A 70 20.21 54.95 -35.38
N GLN A 71 20.64 53.88 -36.06
CA GLN A 71 20.79 53.81 -37.51
C GLN A 71 20.39 52.44 -38.05
N VAL A 72 19.83 52.40 -39.27
CA VAL A 72 19.33 51.17 -39.90
C VAL A 72 19.87 51.07 -41.32
N LEU A 73 20.48 49.93 -41.64
CA LEU A 73 20.94 49.60 -42.99
C LEU A 73 19.83 48.88 -43.74
N LEU A 74 19.35 49.50 -44.81
CA LEU A 74 18.23 49.03 -45.62
C LEU A 74 18.69 48.57 -47.02
N GLN A 75 18.24 47.39 -47.43
CA GLN A 75 18.23 46.98 -48.83
C GLN A 75 17.14 47.77 -49.54
N ARG A 76 17.51 48.52 -50.59
CA ARG A 76 16.56 49.33 -51.36
C ARG A 76 15.67 48.44 -52.22
N TRP A 77 14.36 48.74 -52.22
CA TRP A 77 13.42 48.12 -53.13
C TRP A 77 13.04 49.13 -54.21
N HIS A 78 12.94 48.65 -55.45
CA HIS A 78 12.50 49.46 -56.59
C HIS A 78 10.98 49.40 -56.68
N ALA A 79 10.33 50.55 -56.80
CA ALA A 79 8.93 50.65 -57.17
C ALA A 79 8.78 50.38 -58.68
N GLN A 80 8.24 49.23 -59.05
CA GLN A 80 7.91 48.88 -60.43
C GLN A 80 6.40 49.00 -60.65
N ASP A 81 6.01 49.80 -61.63
CA ASP A 81 4.62 49.91 -62.08
C ASP A 81 4.29 48.71 -62.99
N GLY A 82 3.70 47.65 -62.45
CA GLY A 82 3.15 46.56 -63.27
C GLY A 82 3.11 45.15 -62.63
N ARG A 83 2.28 44.29 -63.21
CA ARG A 83 2.08 42.87 -62.83
C ARG A 83 3.30 42.03 -63.16
N ASN A 84 3.79 41.23 -62.20
CA ASN A 84 4.93 40.33 -62.39
C ASN A 84 4.47 38.86 -62.27
N ALA A 85 4.45 38.11 -63.38
CA ALA A 85 3.80 36.80 -63.48
C ALA A 85 4.41 35.73 -62.55
N ASP A 86 5.73 35.78 -62.35
CA ASP A 86 6.46 34.83 -61.50
C ASP A 86 6.01 34.85 -60.03
N VAL A 87 5.46 35.98 -59.57
CA VAL A 87 4.96 36.18 -58.19
C VAL A 87 3.61 35.51 -58.01
N TYR A 88 2.74 35.61 -59.00
CA TYR A 88 1.44 34.94 -58.99
C TYR A 88 1.62 33.42 -58.97
N ASP A 89 2.52 32.91 -59.82
CA ASP A 89 2.82 31.47 -59.89
C ASP A 89 3.50 30.93 -58.62
N ALA A 90 4.24 31.77 -57.87
CA ALA A 90 4.80 31.39 -56.58
C ALA A 90 3.73 31.31 -55.47
N LEU A 91 2.84 32.30 -55.38
CA LEU A 91 1.74 32.32 -54.42
C LEU A 91 0.76 31.17 -54.67
N LEU A 92 0.47 30.86 -55.93
CA LEU A 92 -0.38 29.73 -56.32
C LEU A 92 0.23 28.38 -55.86
N ARG A 93 1.53 28.17 -56.10
CA ARG A 93 2.25 26.96 -55.65
C ARG A 93 2.24 26.81 -54.12
N GLU A 94 2.41 27.90 -53.38
CA GLU A 94 2.38 27.87 -51.91
C GLU A 94 0.97 27.59 -51.38
N GLN A 95 -0.07 28.13 -52.03
CA GLN A 95 -1.48 27.84 -51.72
C GLN A 95 -1.80 26.37 -51.97
N GLU A 96 -1.38 25.81 -53.11
CA GLU A 96 -1.56 24.40 -53.44
C GLU A 96 -0.84 23.46 -52.46
N SER A 97 0.41 23.79 -52.08
CA SER A 97 1.17 23.05 -51.07
C SER A 97 0.47 23.07 -49.71
N THR A 98 0.05 24.26 -49.26
CA THR A 98 -0.65 24.43 -47.97
C THR A 98 -1.98 23.66 -47.97
N LYS A 99 -2.72 23.67 -49.09
CA LYS A 99 -3.96 22.89 -49.25
C LYS A 99 -3.71 21.38 -49.18
N ALA A 100 -2.62 20.89 -49.78
CA ALA A 100 -2.24 19.47 -49.71
C ALA A 100 -1.91 19.04 -48.26
N GLU A 101 -1.17 19.86 -47.51
CA GLU A 101 -0.86 19.60 -46.10
C GLU A 101 -2.11 19.61 -45.20
N ILE A 102 -3.08 20.50 -45.46
CA ILE A 102 -4.37 20.49 -44.76
C ILE A 102 -5.08 19.17 -44.99
N GLN A 103 -5.15 18.70 -46.25
CA GLN A 103 -5.79 17.42 -46.58
C GLN A 103 -5.09 16.23 -45.93
N GLU A 104 -3.76 16.26 -45.81
CA GLU A 104 -3.00 15.24 -45.11
C GLU A 104 -3.30 15.21 -43.61
N CYS A 105 -3.30 16.37 -42.94
CA CYS A 105 -3.67 16.47 -41.53
C CYS A 105 -5.12 16.02 -41.29
N GLN A 106 -6.06 16.38 -42.18
CA GLN A 106 -7.45 15.90 -42.11
C GLN A 106 -7.54 14.38 -42.18
N ARG A 107 -6.80 13.76 -43.11
CA ARG A 107 -6.77 12.30 -43.27
C ARG A 107 -6.18 11.61 -42.04
N ALA A 108 -5.09 12.15 -41.49
CA ALA A 108 -4.46 11.65 -40.27
C ALA A 108 -5.41 11.72 -39.07
N VAL A 109 -6.08 12.86 -38.86
CA VAL A 109 -7.07 13.03 -37.78
C VAL A 109 -8.23 12.05 -37.92
N MET A 110 -8.72 11.81 -39.15
CA MET A 110 -9.80 10.86 -39.39
C MET A 110 -9.40 9.44 -38.99
N LEU A 111 -8.23 8.95 -39.43
CA LEU A 111 -7.73 7.62 -39.12
C LEU A 111 -7.49 7.43 -37.61
N LEU A 112 -6.81 8.38 -36.97
CA LEU A 112 -6.54 8.33 -35.54
C LEU A 112 -7.84 8.34 -34.70
N ARG A 113 -8.86 9.10 -35.12
CA ARG A 113 -10.18 9.10 -34.46
C ARG A 113 -10.93 7.78 -34.64
N GLU A 114 -10.81 7.15 -35.80
CA GLU A 114 -11.41 5.85 -36.07
C GLU A 114 -10.78 4.77 -35.18
N GLU A 115 -9.45 4.76 -35.08
CA GLU A 115 -8.68 3.86 -34.22
C GLU A 115 -9.00 4.06 -32.73
N LEU A 116 -8.95 5.31 -32.25
CA LEU A 116 -9.33 5.66 -30.88
C LEU A 116 -10.78 5.24 -30.58
N GLY A 117 -11.68 5.49 -31.53
CA GLY A 117 -13.08 5.08 -31.42
C GLY A 117 -13.24 3.55 -31.40
N ALA A 118 -12.44 2.82 -32.17
CA ALA A 118 -12.48 1.36 -32.19
C ALA A 118 -12.03 0.77 -30.84
N ILE A 119 -10.92 1.25 -30.29
CA ILE A 119 -10.41 0.82 -28.97
C ILE A 119 -11.44 1.13 -27.88
N ARG A 120 -11.95 2.38 -27.81
CA ARG A 120 -12.95 2.76 -26.80
C ARG A 120 -14.23 1.95 -26.89
N ARG A 121 -14.75 1.71 -28.10
CA ARG A 121 -15.94 0.86 -28.30
C ARG A 121 -15.68 -0.58 -27.89
N SER A 122 -14.49 -1.12 -28.17
CA SER A 122 -14.12 -2.49 -27.75
C SER A 122 -14.10 -2.59 -26.23
N ASN A 123 -13.37 -1.68 -25.58
CA ASN A 123 -13.24 -1.60 -24.12
C ASN A 123 -14.60 -1.44 -23.44
N GLU A 124 -15.42 -0.50 -23.92
CA GLU A 124 -16.77 -0.27 -23.38
C GLU A 124 -17.64 -1.52 -23.52
N ALA A 125 -17.59 -2.20 -24.67
CA ALA A 125 -18.34 -3.42 -24.90
C ALA A 125 -17.86 -4.58 -24.03
N GLU A 126 -16.55 -4.70 -23.76
CA GLU A 126 -15.97 -5.71 -22.87
C GLU A 126 -16.35 -5.45 -21.41
N VAL A 127 -16.21 -4.21 -20.94
CA VAL A 127 -16.63 -3.80 -19.58
C VAL A 127 -18.13 -4.00 -19.39
N ALA A 128 -18.96 -3.64 -20.37
CA ALA A 128 -20.41 -3.85 -20.29
C ALA A 128 -20.75 -5.34 -20.20
N ARG A 129 -20.14 -6.19 -21.04
CA ARG A 129 -20.33 -7.65 -20.97
C ARG A 129 -19.91 -8.23 -19.62
N ALA A 130 -18.78 -7.78 -19.08
CA ALA A 130 -18.29 -8.22 -17.78
C ALA A 130 -19.24 -7.81 -16.64
N LYS A 131 -19.69 -6.55 -16.62
CA LYS A 131 -20.68 -6.05 -15.64
C LYS A 131 -22.00 -6.80 -15.71
N ASP A 132 -22.52 -7.04 -16.91
CA ASP A 132 -23.74 -7.83 -17.10
C ASP A 132 -23.55 -9.26 -16.57
N ALA A 133 -22.38 -9.87 -16.80
CA ALA A 133 -22.07 -11.19 -16.26
C ALA A 133 -22.02 -11.19 -14.71
N VAL A 134 -21.38 -10.18 -14.10
CA VAL A 134 -21.31 -10.03 -12.63
C VAL A 134 -22.71 -9.92 -12.05
N GLU A 135 -23.55 -9.05 -12.62
CA GLU A 135 -24.92 -8.85 -12.19
C GLU A 135 -25.78 -10.11 -12.35
N ASN A 136 -25.58 -10.86 -13.44
CA ASN A 136 -26.22 -12.16 -13.64
C ASN A 136 -25.83 -13.18 -12.57
N ALA A 137 -24.54 -13.27 -12.21
CA ALA A 137 -24.05 -14.17 -11.17
C ALA A 137 -24.58 -13.76 -9.78
N ARG A 138 -24.55 -12.45 -9.47
CA ARG A 138 -25.09 -11.87 -8.23
C ARG A 138 -26.57 -12.18 -8.06
N ARG A 139 -27.37 -11.94 -9.10
CA ARG A 139 -28.81 -12.29 -9.12
C ARG A 139 -29.02 -13.80 -8.93
N GLY A 140 -28.22 -14.63 -9.60
CA GLY A 140 -28.30 -16.09 -9.47
C GLY A 140 -28.11 -16.58 -8.04
N ILE A 141 -27.24 -15.94 -7.26
CA ILE A 141 -27.04 -16.24 -5.83
C ILE A 141 -28.15 -15.63 -4.97
N ALA A 142 -28.57 -14.39 -5.25
CA ALA A 142 -29.61 -13.69 -4.48
C ALA A 142 -31.00 -14.35 -4.58
N GLU A 143 -31.29 -15.04 -5.69
CA GLU A 143 -32.54 -15.79 -5.88
C GLU A 143 -32.57 -17.11 -5.10
N VAL A 144 -31.45 -17.55 -4.52
CA VAL A 144 -31.39 -18.78 -3.73
C VAL A 144 -31.99 -18.56 -2.35
N GLU A 145 -32.97 -19.39 -1.99
CA GLU A 145 -33.53 -19.40 -0.64
C GLU A 145 -32.45 -19.64 0.42
N GLU A 146 -32.40 -18.78 1.44
CA GLU A 146 -31.42 -18.80 2.52
C GLU A 146 -31.35 -20.15 3.25
N VAL A 147 -32.47 -20.85 3.37
CA VAL A 147 -32.58 -22.20 3.96
C VAL A 147 -31.72 -23.21 3.20
N ARG A 148 -31.69 -23.13 1.86
CA ARG A 148 -30.92 -24.06 1.02
C ARG A 148 -29.41 -23.81 1.10
N LEU A 149 -29.01 -22.56 1.30
CA LEU A 149 -27.62 -22.19 1.58
C LEU A 149 -27.19 -22.70 2.95
N HIS A 150 -28.04 -22.52 3.97
CA HIS A 150 -27.80 -23.07 5.31
C HIS A 150 -27.69 -24.59 5.30
N ASP A 151 -28.53 -25.29 4.54
CA ASP A 151 -28.44 -26.75 4.38
C ASP A 151 -27.14 -27.19 3.70
N LEU A 152 -26.67 -26.42 2.71
CA LEU A 152 -25.40 -26.66 2.01
C LEU A 152 -24.20 -26.50 2.96
N PHE A 153 -24.21 -25.44 3.78
CA PHE A 153 -23.13 -25.12 4.73
C PHE A 153 -23.13 -26.05 5.95
N ASN A 154 -24.28 -26.61 6.35
CA ASN A 154 -24.39 -27.55 7.47
C ASN A 154 -24.06 -29.01 7.12
N THR A 155 -23.52 -29.27 5.94
CA THR A 155 -23.08 -30.60 5.54
C THR A 155 -21.92 -31.10 6.41
N ARG A 156 -22.05 -32.34 6.95
CA ARG A 156 -21.00 -32.95 7.81
C ARG A 156 -19.72 -33.28 7.04
N LEU A 157 -19.84 -33.68 5.78
CA LEU A 157 -18.73 -33.87 4.85
C LEU A 157 -19.04 -33.09 3.56
N PRO A 158 -18.29 -32.01 3.24
CA PRO A 158 -18.51 -31.27 2.01
C PRO A 158 -17.96 -32.06 0.82
N LEU A 159 -18.56 -31.89 -0.35
CA LEU A 159 -17.92 -32.32 -1.60
C LEU A 159 -16.64 -31.50 -1.80
N ALA A 160 -15.58 -32.13 -2.30
CA ALA A 160 -14.31 -31.44 -2.60
C ALA A 160 -14.51 -30.23 -3.53
N VAL A 161 -15.45 -30.34 -4.48
CA VAL A 161 -15.83 -29.28 -5.42
C VAL A 161 -16.48 -28.09 -4.71
N LEU A 162 -17.30 -28.34 -3.67
CA LEU A 162 -17.91 -27.28 -2.86
C LEU A 162 -16.87 -26.60 -1.96
N ARG A 163 -16.00 -27.38 -1.32
CA ARG A 163 -14.92 -26.84 -0.48
C ARG A 163 -14.02 -25.90 -1.29
N LEU A 164 -13.63 -26.33 -2.49
CA LEU A 164 -12.80 -25.52 -3.39
C LEU A 164 -13.48 -24.19 -3.76
N ALA A 165 -14.78 -24.21 -4.10
CA ALA A 165 -15.50 -22.97 -4.39
C ALA A 165 -15.54 -22.02 -3.19
N LEU A 166 -15.88 -22.53 -2.00
CA LEU A 166 -15.98 -21.69 -0.81
C LEU A 166 -14.61 -21.15 -0.36
N GLU A 167 -13.55 -21.95 -0.48
CA GLU A 167 -12.18 -21.52 -0.21
C GLU A 167 -11.78 -20.36 -1.12
N VAL A 168 -12.10 -20.45 -2.42
CA VAL A 168 -11.80 -19.36 -3.37
C VAL A 168 -12.68 -18.14 -3.11
N CYS A 169 -13.97 -18.29 -2.80
CA CYS A 169 -14.81 -17.16 -2.39
C CYS A 169 -14.22 -16.45 -1.16
N MET A 170 -13.71 -17.19 -0.17
CA MET A 170 -13.05 -16.59 0.99
C MET A 170 -11.74 -15.89 0.62
N ALA A 171 -10.94 -16.50 -0.26
CA ALA A 171 -9.71 -15.91 -0.76
C ALA A 171 -9.97 -14.62 -1.57
N THR A 172 -11.08 -14.53 -2.32
CA THR A 172 -11.48 -13.31 -3.02
C THR A 172 -12.00 -12.23 -2.07
N LEU A 173 -12.75 -12.60 -1.03
CA LEU A 173 -13.37 -11.62 -0.12
C LEU A 173 -12.42 -11.03 0.92
N ASN A 174 -11.31 -11.71 1.26
CA ASN A 174 -10.39 -11.29 2.30
C ASN A 174 -8.97 -11.11 1.77
N GLU A 175 -8.48 -9.87 1.79
CA GLU A 175 -7.09 -9.56 1.50
C GLU A 175 -6.15 -10.06 2.63
N GLY A 176 -5.05 -10.74 2.28
CA GLY A 176 -4.02 -11.18 3.24
C GLY A 176 -4.14 -12.59 3.83
N VAL A 177 -5.11 -13.42 3.41
CA VAL A 177 -5.25 -14.82 3.88
C VAL A 177 -4.42 -15.82 3.04
N THR A 178 -3.71 -15.34 2.01
CA THR A 178 -3.03 -16.18 1.00
C THR A 178 -1.64 -16.68 1.42
N GLU A 179 -1.13 -16.26 2.58
CA GLU A 179 0.08 -16.83 3.17
C GLU A 179 -0.26 -18.07 4.03
N GLN A 180 -0.25 -19.24 3.38
CA GLN A 180 -0.16 -20.57 4.01
C GLN A 180 -1.33 -21.10 4.86
N THR A 181 -2.56 -20.60 4.72
CA THR A 181 -3.72 -21.24 5.41
C THR A 181 -4.55 -22.09 4.47
N SER A 182 -4.23 -23.39 4.38
CA SER A 182 -5.20 -24.37 3.88
C SER A 182 -6.37 -24.41 4.88
N TRP A 183 -7.51 -23.85 4.52
CA TRP A 183 -8.66 -23.78 5.41
C TRP A 183 -9.12 -25.20 5.78
N ASN A 184 -9.17 -25.52 7.07
CA ASN A 184 -9.89 -26.70 7.54
C ASN A 184 -11.38 -26.52 7.26
N TRP A 185 -12.11 -27.61 7.00
CA TRP A 185 -13.55 -27.52 6.74
C TRP A 185 -14.31 -26.89 7.90
N GLU A 186 -13.92 -27.16 9.15
CA GLU A 186 -14.60 -26.59 10.30
C GLU A 186 -14.47 -25.07 10.38
N ASP A 187 -13.29 -24.54 10.04
CA ASP A 187 -13.01 -23.10 10.02
C ASP A 187 -13.70 -22.42 8.83
N LEU A 188 -13.64 -23.04 7.64
CA LEU A 188 -14.35 -22.55 6.45
C LEU A 188 -15.86 -22.53 6.67
N ARG A 189 -16.39 -23.57 7.32
CA ARG A 189 -17.81 -23.68 7.66
C ARG A 189 -18.23 -22.63 8.69
N ALA A 190 -17.37 -22.26 9.63
CA ALA A 190 -17.65 -21.19 10.58
C ALA A 190 -17.72 -19.83 9.87
N ALA A 191 -16.77 -19.55 8.98
CA ALA A 191 -16.72 -18.33 8.18
C ALA A 191 -17.94 -18.18 7.27
N VAL A 192 -18.28 -19.22 6.52
CA VAL A 192 -19.40 -19.20 5.57
C VAL A 192 -20.78 -19.17 6.26
N ARG A 193 -20.83 -19.50 7.55
CA ARG A 193 -22.05 -19.42 8.38
C ARG A 193 -22.29 -18.02 8.94
N ASP A 194 -21.31 -17.13 8.88
CA ASP A 194 -21.51 -15.74 9.27
C ASP A 194 -22.67 -15.14 8.46
N PRO A 195 -23.71 -14.57 9.09
CA PRO A 195 -24.79 -13.88 8.40
C PRO A 195 -24.28 -12.83 7.38
N MET A 196 -23.10 -12.26 7.62
CA MET A 196 -22.48 -11.28 6.73
C MET A 196 -21.81 -11.89 5.50
N PHE A 197 -21.55 -13.20 5.46
CA PHE A 197 -20.84 -13.83 4.33
C PHE A 197 -21.59 -13.65 3.01
N ILE A 198 -22.89 -13.96 2.99
CA ILE A 198 -23.72 -13.82 1.78
C ILE A 198 -23.89 -12.36 1.39
N GLN A 199 -24.09 -11.49 2.38
CA GLN A 199 -24.17 -10.05 2.13
C GLN A 199 -22.89 -9.54 1.46
N ARG A 200 -21.72 -9.90 2.01
CA ARG A 200 -20.43 -9.52 1.44
C ARG A 200 -20.23 -10.09 0.04
N LEU A 201 -20.64 -11.33 -0.22
CA LEU A 201 -20.56 -11.94 -1.55
C LEU A 201 -21.41 -11.21 -2.60
N LEU A 202 -22.54 -10.62 -2.18
CA LEU A 202 -23.44 -9.87 -3.05
C LEU A 202 -23.01 -8.40 -3.22
N GLU A 203 -22.39 -7.81 -2.22
CA GLU A 203 -21.93 -6.41 -2.22
C GLU A 203 -20.50 -6.22 -2.72
N TYR A 204 -19.75 -7.32 -2.87
CA TYR A 204 -18.34 -7.29 -3.28
C TYR A 204 -18.14 -6.62 -4.65
N ASP A 205 -17.32 -5.58 -4.67
CA ASP A 205 -16.89 -4.91 -5.89
C ASP A 205 -15.41 -5.20 -6.19
N VAL A 206 -15.20 -6.07 -7.18
CA VAL A 206 -13.86 -6.43 -7.70
C VAL A 206 -13.04 -5.22 -8.11
N ALA A 207 -13.66 -4.17 -8.66
CA ALA A 207 -12.93 -3.01 -9.17
C ALA A 207 -12.26 -2.21 -8.05
N VAL A 208 -12.80 -2.30 -6.83
CA VAL A 208 -12.39 -1.50 -5.67
C VAL A 208 -11.63 -2.34 -4.66
N GLU A 209 -12.07 -3.57 -4.41
CA GLU A 209 -11.58 -4.39 -3.29
C GLU A 209 -10.46 -5.38 -3.68
N MET A 210 -10.31 -5.73 -4.97
CA MET A 210 -9.31 -6.71 -5.41
C MET A 210 -7.95 -6.04 -5.67
N SER A 211 -6.88 -6.54 -5.06
CA SER A 211 -5.52 -6.14 -5.41
C SER A 211 -4.92 -6.98 -6.54
N VAL A 212 -3.92 -6.43 -7.25
CA VAL A 212 -3.23 -7.14 -8.35
C VAL A 212 -2.54 -8.40 -7.83
N GLU A 213 -1.91 -8.32 -6.66
CA GLU A 213 -1.23 -9.46 -6.03
C GLU A 213 -2.22 -10.57 -5.66
N GLN A 214 -3.37 -10.21 -5.08
CA GLN A 214 -4.44 -11.14 -4.75
C GLN A 214 -5.00 -11.83 -6.01
N TYR A 215 -5.23 -11.08 -7.09
CA TYR A 215 -5.67 -11.63 -8.36
C TYR A 215 -4.65 -12.61 -8.95
N GLU A 216 -3.37 -12.26 -8.99
CA GLU A 216 -2.31 -13.12 -9.51
C GLU A 216 -2.19 -14.42 -8.70
N ASP A 217 -2.27 -14.34 -7.38
CA ASP A 217 -2.21 -15.51 -6.50
C ASP A 217 -3.40 -16.45 -6.72
N ILE A 218 -4.62 -15.92 -6.75
CA ILE A 218 -5.85 -16.70 -6.98
C ILE A 218 -5.81 -17.32 -8.37
N ASN A 219 -5.39 -16.56 -9.38
CA ASN A 219 -5.29 -17.01 -10.75
C ASN A 219 -4.27 -18.16 -10.90
N ALA A 220 -3.10 -18.04 -10.27
CA ALA A 220 -2.07 -19.07 -10.32
C ALA A 220 -2.45 -20.35 -9.57
N ARG A 221 -3.09 -20.23 -8.39
CA ARG A 221 -3.36 -21.38 -7.51
C ARG A 221 -4.67 -22.11 -7.83
N TYR A 222 -5.74 -21.37 -8.15
CA TYR A 222 -7.09 -21.92 -8.14
C TYR A 222 -7.76 -21.92 -9.52
N MET A 223 -7.52 -20.92 -10.36
CA MET A 223 -8.37 -20.69 -11.55
C MET A 223 -8.34 -21.79 -12.59
N HIS A 224 -7.21 -22.47 -12.80
CA HIS A 224 -7.15 -23.63 -13.69
C HIS A 224 -8.09 -24.76 -13.22
N ASN A 225 -8.08 -25.05 -11.91
CA ASN A 225 -8.93 -26.08 -11.32
C ASN A 225 -10.40 -25.65 -11.33
N ILE A 226 -10.69 -24.39 -11.00
CA ILE A 226 -12.05 -23.83 -11.00
C ILE A 226 -12.69 -23.94 -12.39
N ARG A 227 -12.00 -23.47 -13.44
CA ARG A 227 -12.49 -23.55 -14.83
C ARG A 227 -12.68 -25.00 -15.28
N THR A 228 -11.70 -25.87 -15.01
CA THR A 228 -11.77 -27.30 -15.37
C THR A 228 -12.95 -28.02 -14.70
N GLN A 229 -13.16 -27.82 -13.40
CA GLN A 229 -14.29 -28.40 -12.66
C GLN A 229 -15.63 -27.83 -13.16
N ARG A 230 -15.69 -26.53 -13.44
CA ARG A 230 -16.89 -25.90 -14.00
C ARG A 230 -17.27 -26.46 -15.35
N ASP A 231 -16.28 -26.68 -16.23
CA ASP A 231 -16.50 -27.27 -17.54
C ASP A 231 -16.98 -28.71 -17.44
N GLN A 232 -16.41 -29.52 -16.55
CA GLN A 232 -16.90 -30.88 -16.28
C GLN A 232 -18.36 -30.89 -15.80
N MET A 233 -18.75 -29.91 -14.97
CA MET A 233 -20.15 -29.72 -14.56
C MET A 233 -21.07 -29.29 -15.74
N ARG A 234 -20.58 -28.49 -16.71
CA ARG A 234 -21.33 -28.14 -17.93
C ARG A 234 -21.53 -29.33 -18.87
N HIS A 235 -20.52 -30.18 -19.01
CA HIS A 235 -20.59 -31.34 -19.91
C HIS A 235 -21.46 -32.48 -19.35
N SER A 236 -21.52 -32.63 -18.03
CA SER A 236 -22.38 -33.61 -17.37
C SER A 236 -23.84 -33.15 -17.24
N GLN A 237 -24.12 -31.86 -17.46
CA GLN A 237 -25.44 -31.23 -17.34
C GLN A 237 -26.49 -31.79 -18.32
N GLN A 238 -26.08 -32.54 -19.35
CA GLN A 238 -26.99 -33.16 -20.31
C GLN A 238 -27.73 -34.39 -19.73
N ASP A 239 -27.25 -34.95 -18.62
CA ASP A 239 -27.89 -36.06 -17.88
C ASP A 239 -28.62 -35.61 -16.59
N TYR A 240 -28.62 -34.31 -16.26
CA TYR A 240 -29.05 -33.78 -14.93
C TYR A 240 -30.27 -32.85 -14.93
N LYS A 241 -31.19 -32.93 -15.89
CA LYS A 241 -32.46 -32.18 -15.88
C LYS A 241 -33.40 -32.50 -14.70
N THR A 242 -33.02 -33.41 -13.79
CA THR A 242 -33.80 -33.87 -12.63
C THR A 242 -33.10 -33.70 -11.27
N GLN A 243 -31.95 -33.01 -11.17
CA GLN A 243 -31.34 -32.74 -9.86
C GLN A 243 -32.01 -31.56 -9.14
N SER A 244 -33.10 -31.86 -8.43
CA SER A 244 -33.58 -31.05 -7.32
C SER A 244 -32.76 -31.41 -6.07
N GLY A 245 -31.77 -30.59 -5.71
CA GLY A 245 -30.93 -30.79 -4.52
C GLY A 245 -29.94 -29.63 -4.28
N THR A 246 -29.27 -29.65 -3.13
CA THR A 246 -28.24 -28.67 -2.70
C THR A 246 -27.03 -28.61 -3.65
N ASN A 247 -26.75 -29.69 -4.40
CA ASN A 247 -25.68 -29.73 -5.41
C ASN A 247 -25.89 -28.81 -6.61
N ALA A 248 -27.13 -28.37 -6.87
CA ALA A 248 -27.42 -27.40 -7.94
C ALA A 248 -26.91 -25.98 -7.64
N LEU A 249 -26.50 -25.71 -6.41
CA LEU A 249 -26.00 -24.39 -5.98
C LEU A 249 -24.50 -24.23 -6.22
N ILE A 250 -23.75 -25.33 -6.31
CA ILE A 250 -22.29 -25.31 -6.50
C ILE A 250 -21.89 -24.56 -7.78
N PRO A 251 -22.54 -24.77 -8.95
CA PRO A 251 -22.19 -24.04 -10.16
C PRO A 251 -22.34 -22.51 -10.05
N LEU A 252 -23.24 -22.01 -9.20
CA LEU A 252 -23.45 -20.57 -9.00
C LEU A 252 -22.22 -19.91 -8.36
N PHE A 253 -21.59 -20.57 -7.38
CA PHE A 253 -20.36 -20.07 -6.77
C PHE A 253 -19.19 -20.10 -7.76
N TYR A 254 -19.08 -21.15 -8.58
CA TYR A 254 -18.06 -21.20 -9.65
C TYR A 254 -18.27 -20.10 -10.70
N ASP A 255 -19.52 -19.89 -11.13
CA ASP A 255 -19.85 -18.83 -12.08
C ASP A 255 -19.55 -17.45 -11.48
N TRP A 256 -19.86 -17.22 -10.20
CA TRP A 256 -19.49 -15.98 -9.50
C TRP A 256 -17.97 -15.79 -9.48
N ILE A 257 -17.19 -16.77 -9.02
CA ILE A 257 -15.71 -16.67 -8.96
C ILE A 257 -15.14 -16.33 -10.35
N ILE A 258 -15.54 -17.09 -11.38
CA ILE A 258 -15.01 -16.91 -12.73
C ILE A 258 -15.32 -15.50 -13.23
N VAL A 259 -16.54 -15.04 -13.04
CA VAL A 259 -16.99 -13.73 -13.52
C VAL A 259 -16.28 -12.59 -12.76
N GLN A 260 -16.05 -12.73 -11.46
CA GLN A 260 -15.27 -11.74 -10.69
C GLN A 260 -13.82 -11.64 -11.20
N MET A 261 -13.17 -12.78 -11.46
CA MET A 261 -11.81 -12.81 -11.99
C MET A 261 -11.73 -12.25 -13.43
N ASP A 262 -12.67 -12.65 -14.28
CA ASP A 262 -12.75 -12.15 -15.66
C ASP A 262 -13.05 -10.63 -15.67
N HIS A 263 -13.85 -10.12 -14.73
CA HIS A 263 -14.12 -8.68 -14.60
C HIS A 263 -12.85 -7.89 -14.25
N PHE A 264 -12.05 -8.39 -13.30
CA PHE A 264 -10.77 -7.76 -12.95
C PHE A 264 -9.78 -7.78 -14.11
N GLN A 265 -9.71 -8.88 -14.85
CA GLN A 265 -8.87 -8.99 -16.04
C GLN A 265 -9.23 -7.91 -17.08
N VAL A 266 -10.51 -7.70 -17.34
CA VAL A 266 -10.97 -6.65 -18.26
C VAL A 266 -10.56 -5.25 -17.76
N PHE A 267 -10.61 -4.99 -16.45
CA PHE A 267 -10.12 -3.71 -15.92
C PHE A 267 -8.63 -3.50 -16.14
N GLN A 268 -7.80 -4.55 -15.95
CA GLN A 268 -6.37 -4.47 -16.25
C GLN A 268 -6.11 -4.23 -17.74
N GLU A 269 -6.86 -4.89 -18.62
CA GLU A 269 -6.75 -4.69 -20.08
C GLU A 269 -7.13 -3.25 -20.47
N VAL A 270 -8.20 -2.70 -19.88
CA VAL A 270 -8.60 -1.30 -20.08
C VAL A 270 -7.52 -0.34 -19.56
N ALA A 271 -6.96 -0.59 -18.37
CA ALA A 271 -5.88 0.23 -17.82
C ALA A 271 -4.63 0.21 -18.71
N ASN A 272 -4.25 -0.96 -19.25
CA ASN A 272 -3.12 -1.08 -20.17
C ASN A 272 -3.37 -0.36 -21.50
N SER A 273 -4.61 -0.37 -22.00
CA SER A 273 -5.00 0.35 -23.21
C SER A 273 -5.11 1.87 -23.01
N GLN A 274 -5.14 2.35 -21.76
CA GLN A 274 -5.31 3.78 -21.47
C GLN A 274 -4.16 4.61 -22.04
N GLN A 275 -2.92 4.14 -21.88
CA GLN A 275 -1.73 4.82 -22.43
C GLN A 275 -1.85 5.02 -23.95
N THR A 276 -2.26 3.98 -24.69
CA THR A 276 -2.39 4.08 -26.15
C THR A 276 -3.52 5.04 -26.54
N THR A 277 -4.62 5.08 -25.79
CA THR A 277 -5.70 6.04 -26.04
C THR A 277 -5.29 7.49 -25.78
N GLU A 278 -4.42 7.73 -24.79
CA GLU A 278 -3.87 9.05 -24.48
C GLU A 278 -2.88 9.51 -25.55
N GLU A 279 -2.00 8.62 -26.02
CA GLU A 279 -1.08 8.87 -27.13
C GLU A 279 -1.84 9.22 -28.42
N LEU A 280 -2.90 8.47 -28.76
CA LEU A 280 -3.77 8.77 -29.90
C LEU A 280 -4.48 10.13 -29.73
N SER A 281 -5.00 10.42 -28.54
CA SER A 281 -5.65 11.71 -28.23
C SER A 281 -4.69 12.90 -28.36
N ALA A 282 -3.46 12.75 -27.88
CA ALA A 282 -2.40 13.75 -28.00
C ALA A 282 -2.03 13.99 -29.48
N SER A 283 -1.88 12.92 -30.26
CA SER A 283 -1.61 13.00 -31.71
C SER A 283 -2.72 13.70 -32.48
N ILE A 284 -4.00 13.35 -32.20
CA ILE A 284 -5.17 14.03 -32.77
C ILE A 284 -5.14 15.53 -32.46
N THR A 285 -4.82 15.89 -31.22
CA THR A 285 -4.74 17.28 -30.78
C THR A 285 -3.65 18.03 -31.53
N SER A 286 -2.45 17.45 -31.65
CA SER A 286 -1.33 18.02 -32.40
C SER A 286 -1.67 18.26 -33.88
N HIS A 287 -2.24 17.26 -34.57
CA HIS A 287 -2.67 17.42 -35.96
C HIS A 287 -3.82 18.42 -36.12
N THR A 288 -4.72 18.54 -35.12
CA THR A 288 -5.80 19.53 -35.14
C THR A 288 -5.28 20.95 -35.01
N VAL A 289 -4.30 21.19 -34.13
CA VAL A 289 -3.63 22.49 -33.98
C VAL A 289 -2.90 22.85 -35.27
N ARG A 290 -2.06 21.94 -35.79
CA ARG A 290 -1.36 22.14 -37.07
C ARG A 290 -2.33 22.45 -38.22
N MET A 291 -3.45 21.74 -38.30
CA MET A 291 -4.47 21.99 -39.30
C MET A 291 -5.09 23.39 -39.18
N LYS A 292 -5.37 23.88 -37.96
CA LYS A 292 -5.89 25.24 -37.74
C LYS A 292 -4.90 26.31 -38.23
N ASP A 293 -3.61 26.12 -37.93
CA ASP A 293 -2.55 27.05 -38.37
C ASP A 293 -2.42 27.08 -39.90
N LEU A 294 -2.47 25.91 -40.54
CA LEU A 294 -2.46 25.80 -41.99
C LEU A 294 -3.70 26.42 -42.64
N ILE A 295 -4.90 26.27 -42.04
CA ILE A 295 -6.12 26.94 -42.52
C ILE A 295 -5.97 28.46 -42.44
N ALA A 296 -5.41 28.99 -41.35
CA ALA A 296 -5.14 30.42 -41.21
C ALA A 296 -4.09 30.91 -42.22
N ARG A 297 -3.04 30.12 -42.50
CA ARG A 297 -2.06 30.41 -43.56
C ARG A 297 -2.72 30.43 -44.94
N LYS A 298 -3.57 29.45 -45.26
CA LYS A 298 -4.30 29.39 -46.53
C LYS A 298 -5.21 30.62 -46.71
N ALA A 299 -5.93 31.04 -45.67
CA ALA A 299 -6.79 32.22 -45.75
C ALA A 299 -6.00 33.50 -46.07
N ARG A 300 -4.78 33.64 -45.52
CA ARG A 300 -3.87 34.75 -45.86
C ARG A 300 -3.40 34.70 -47.32
N LEU A 301 -3.02 33.52 -47.81
CA LEU A 301 -2.63 33.34 -49.21
C LEU A 301 -3.80 33.61 -50.18
N ASP A 302 -5.01 33.17 -49.84
CA ASP A 302 -6.24 33.42 -50.62
C ASP A 302 -6.52 34.94 -50.75
N GLU A 303 -6.36 35.69 -49.66
CA GLU A 303 -6.53 37.16 -49.67
C GLU A 303 -5.42 37.86 -50.48
N GLN A 304 -4.17 37.41 -50.38
CA GLN A 304 -3.07 37.95 -51.19
C GLN A 304 -3.30 37.72 -52.70
N LEU A 305 -3.77 36.52 -53.07
CA LEU A 305 -4.09 36.19 -54.45
C LEU A 305 -5.27 37.03 -54.97
N ARG A 306 -6.31 37.25 -54.13
CA ARG A 306 -7.45 38.11 -54.46
C ARG A 306 -7.04 39.56 -54.73
N ARG A 307 -6.18 40.13 -53.88
CA ARG A 307 -5.63 41.49 -54.07
C ARG A 307 -4.81 41.62 -55.35
N TYR A 308 -4.13 40.55 -55.76
CA TYR A 308 -3.37 40.50 -57.00
C TYR A 308 -4.30 40.40 -58.24
N ASP A 309 -5.37 39.59 -58.18
CA ASP A 309 -6.32 39.37 -59.28
C ASP A 309 -7.31 40.53 -59.50
N GLU A 310 -7.72 41.25 -58.45
CA GLU A 310 -8.59 42.44 -58.54
C GLU A 310 -7.94 43.58 -59.38
N GLY A 311 -6.61 43.61 -59.49
CA GLY A 311 -5.88 44.47 -60.43
C GLY A 311 -5.98 44.07 -61.91
N SER A 312 -6.63 42.93 -62.22
CA SER A 312 -6.71 42.33 -63.56
C SER A 312 -8.08 42.42 -64.25
N SER A 313 -9.19 42.46 -63.50
CA SER A 313 -10.53 42.24 -64.08
C SER A 313 -11.27 43.47 -64.65
N ALA A 314 -10.58 44.57 -64.98
CA ALA A 314 -11.23 45.81 -65.47
C ALA A 314 -10.98 46.14 -66.95
N PHE A 315 -10.66 45.15 -67.80
CA PHE A 315 -10.56 45.38 -69.24
C PHE A 315 -11.56 44.55 -70.04
N ASN A 316 -12.84 44.89 -69.93
CA ASN A 316 -13.80 44.81 -71.05
C ASN A 316 -15.15 45.47 -70.69
N GLY A 317 -15.46 46.59 -71.36
CA GLY A 317 -16.83 47.09 -71.50
C GLY A 317 -17.10 48.48 -70.92
N ASN A 318 -16.88 49.51 -71.74
CA ASN A 318 -17.42 50.88 -71.69
C ASN A 318 -18.32 51.29 -70.50
N SER A 319 -17.79 52.11 -69.59
CA SER A 319 -18.47 53.33 -69.13
C SER A 319 -17.56 54.18 -68.23
N THR A 320 -17.46 55.46 -68.58
CA THR A 320 -16.81 56.55 -67.83
C THR A 320 -17.40 56.76 -66.44
N SER A 321 -16.62 56.53 -65.38
CA SER A 321 -16.27 57.52 -64.35
C SER A 321 -15.57 56.87 -63.15
N SER A 322 -14.39 57.42 -62.82
CA SER A 322 -13.75 57.49 -61.48
C SER A 322 -13.26 56.22 -60.76
N ASN A 323 -11.95 56.24 -60.50
CA ASN A 323 -11.12 55.50 -59.54
C ASN A 323 -10.65 54.09 -59.93
N GLU A 324 -9.74 54.02 -60.91
CA GLU A 324 -8.72 52.95 -60.93
C GLU A 324 -7.77 53.15 -59.74
N THR A 325 -7.83 52.26 -58.74
CA THR A 325 -6.84 52.23 -57.66
C THR A 325 -5.51 51.77 -58.24
N LYS A 326 -4.52 52.67 -58.33
CA LYS A 326 -3.17 52.31 -58.78
C LYS A 326 -2.44 51.55 -57.67
N TYR A 327 -1.77 50.46 -58.03
CA TYR A 327 -0.94 49.69 -57.10
C TYR A 327 0.54 49.84 -57.48
N VAL A 328 1.40 49.96 -56.48
CA VAL A 328 2.85 50.05 -56.65
C VAL A 328 3.47 48.76 -56.12
N THR A 329 4.18 48.04 -56.99
CA THR A 329 4.86 46.79 -56.62
C THR A 329 6.30 47.11 -56.29
N PHE A 330 6.81 46.59 -55.18
CA PHE A 330 8.18 46.76 -54.75
C PHE A 330 8.91 45.42 -54.82
N THR A 331 10.06 45.41 -55.48
CA THR A 331 10.97 44.25 -55.59
C THR A 331 12.37 44.62 -55.09
N PRO A 332 13.09 43.71 -54.45
CA PRO A 332 14.45 43.95 -53.96
C PRO A 332 15.42 44.21 -55.13
N ILE A 333 16.23 45.25 -55.00
CA ILE A 333 17.33 45.50 -55.96
C ILE A 333 18.59 44.85 -55.40
N HIS A 334 19.14 43.87 -56.11
CA HIS A 334 20.33 43.15 -55.68
C HIS A 334 21.66 43.81 -56.12
N ASP A 335 21.63 44.74 -57.07
CA ASP A 335 22.82 45.35 -57.70
C ASP A 335 23.24 46.73 -57.15
N LEU A 336 22.53 47.28 -56.15
CA LEU A 336 22.79 48.60 -55.55
C LEU A 336 23.25 48.47 -54.08
N SER A 337 24.14 49.37 -53.64
CA SER A 337 24.62 49.37 -52.26
C SER A 337 23.49 49.75 -51.27
N PRO A 338 23.40 49.06 -50.11
CA PRO A 338 22.44 49.37 -49.07
C PRO A 338 22.50 50.82 -48.59
N VAL A 339 21.39 51.33 -48.06
CA VAL A 339 21.30 52.70 -47.55
C VAL A 339 21.15 52.74 -46.05
N ASN A 340 21.92 53.63 -45.42
CA ASN A 340 21.86 53.87 -43.99
C ASN A 340 20.90 55.02 -43.69
N VAL A 341 19.88 54.75 -42.88
CA VAL A 341 18.81 55.69 -42.52
C VAL A 341 18.73 55.81 -41.00
N PRO A 342 18.67 57.04 -40.43
CA PRO A 342 18.47 57.18 -38.99
C PRO A 342 17.09 56.66 -38.59
N ARG A 343 17.04 55.94 -37.46
CA ARG A 343 15.83 55.24 -36.97
C ARG A 343 14.53 56.07 -36.93
N PRO A 344 14.55 57.38 -36.59
CA PRO A 344 13.36 58.23 -36.59
C PRO A 344 12.75 58.54 -37.97
N PHE A 345 13.44 58.21 -39.07
CA PHE A 345 12.94 58.40 -40.43
C PHE A 345 12.22 57.15 -40.99
N ILE A 346 12.02 56.12 -40.15
CA ILE A 346 11.18 54.98 -40.50
C ILE A 346 9.72 55.34 -40.19
N ALA A 347 8.89 55.37 -41.23
CA ALA A 347 7.51 55.85 -41.15
C ALA A 347 6.54 54.79 -40.63
N THR A 348 6.69 53.54 -41.10
CA THR A 348 5.90 52.38 -40.67
C THR A 348 6.55 51.09 -41.18
N LYS A 349 6.30 49.96 -40.51
CA LYS A 349 6.44 48.65 -41.14
C LYS A 349 5.28 48.39 -42.05
N VAL A 350 5.59 47.74 -43.15
CA VAL A 350 4.61 47.22 -44.09
C VAL A 350 4.24 45.84 -43.57
N GLU A 351 2.96 45.61 -43.30
CA GLU A 351 2.51 44.36 -42.69
C GLU A 351 2.79 43.16 -43.62
N ASP A 352 3.67 42.29 -43.12
CA ASP A 352 4.01 40.94 -43.55
C ASP A 352 4.52 40.76 -44.99
N SER A 353 5.84 40.69 -45.13
CA SER A 353 6.47 40.14 -46.34
C SER A 353 7.80 39.46 -46.02
N ASN A 354 7.70 38.20 -45.61
CA ASN A 354 8.80 37.25 -45.85
C ASN A 354 8.88 36.85 -47.34
N THR A 355 8.00 37.40 -48.17
CA THR A 355 7.96 37.28 -49.62
C THR A 355 8.95 38.22 -50.30
N GLU A 356 9.47 37.81 -51.46
CA GLU A 356 10.39 38.62 -52.27
C GLU A 356 9.71 39.83 -52.95
N VAL A 357 8.39 39.97 -52.83
CA VAL A 357 7.61 41.02 -53.50
C VAL A 357 6.51 41.55 -52.58
N VAL A 358 6.32 42.88 -52.60
CA VAL A 358 5.33 43.63 -51.80
C VAL A 358 4.49 44.50 -52.72
N VAL A 359 3.17 44.49 -52.54
CA VAL A 359 2.22 45.32 -53.32
C VAL A 359 1.52 46.29 -52.37
N ILE A 360 1.61 47.60 -52.64
CA ILE A 360 0.96 48.65 -51.84
C ILE A 360 -0.08 49.39 -52.69
N SER A 361 -1.27 49.60 -52.14
CA SER A 361 -2.35 50.39 -52.78
C SER A 361 -2.12 51.90 -52.71
N GLU A 362 -2.72 52.67 -53.63
CA GLU A 362 -2.66 54.14 -53.60
C GLU A 362 -3.21 54.75 -52.28
N GLU A 363 -4.21 54.12 -51.66
CA GLU A 363 -4.74 54.55 -50.37
C GLU A 363 -3.80 54.26 -49.21
N GLU A 364 -3.07 53.14 -49.23
CA GLU A 364 -2.01 52.84 -48.25
C GLU A 364 -0.83 53.79 -48.44
N ALA A 365 -0.45 54.10 -49.68
CA ALA A 365 0.58 55.10 -49.99
C ALA A 365 0.19 56.50 -49.46
N LYS A 366 -1.08 56.91 -49.63
CA LYS A 366 -1.63 58.15 -49.04
C LYS A 366 -1.67 58.10 -47.51
N ARG A 367 -2.02 56.95 -46.92
CA ARG A 367 -1.98 56.74 -45.47
C ARG A 367 -0.56 56.88 -44.92
N ILE A 368 0.43 56.23 -45.53
CA ILE A 368 1.85 56.35 -45.15
C ILE A 368 2.29 57.82 -45.22
N THR A 369 1.96 58.51 -46.31
CA THR A 369 2.29 59.93 -46.52
C THR A 369 1.59 60.86 -45.50
N SER A 370 0.35 60.55 -45.09
CA SER A 370 -0.37 61.32 -44.06
C SER A 370 0.18 61.07 -42.64
N ARG A 371 0.70 59.86 -42.40
CA ARG A 371 1.22 59.41 -41.11
C ARG A 371 2.50 60.17 -40.75
N THR A 372 3.34 60.46 -41.73
CA THR A 372 4.61 61.18 -41.52
C THR A 372 4.40 62.66 -41.15
N VAL A 373 3.31 63.27 -41.62
CA VAL A 373 2.93 64.66 -41.31
C VAL A 373 2.18 64.79 -39.98
N MET A 374 1.26 63.87 -39.66
CA MET A 374 0.37 63.95 -38.49
C MET A 374 0.99 63.45 -37.17
N HIS A 375 1.97 62.54 -37.21
CA HIS A 375 2.47 61.91 -35.98
C HIS A 375 3.44 62.78 -35.17
N ARG A 376 4.09 63.80 -35.74
CA ARG A 376 5.07 64.64 -35.02
C ARG A 376 4.48 65.37 -33.80
N PRO A 377 3.35 66.10 -33.90
CA PRO A 377 2.75 66.76 -32.73
C PRO A 377 2.17 65.79 -31.70
N LYS A 378 1.60 64.66 -32.16
CA LYS A 378 1.06 63.61 -31.29
C LYS A 378 2.16 62.87 -30.52
N LEU A 379 3.33 62.67 -31.12
CA LEU A 379 4.51 62.09 -30.46
C LEU A 379 4.98 62.96 -29.31
N TYR A 380 5.07 64.29 -29.48
CA TYR A 380 5.44 65.20 -28.40
C TYR A 380 4.40 65.24 -27.26
N ALA A 381 3.11 65.15 -27.58
CA ALA A 381 2.05 65.06 -26.58
C ALA A 381 2.04 63.72 -25.83
N ALA A 382 2.27 62.62 -26.55
CA ALA A 382 2.41 61.27 -25.97
C ALA A 382 3.64 61.18 -25.06
N LEU A 383 4.77 61.79 -25.46
CA LEU A 383 5.98 61.87 -24.63
C LEU A 383 5.71 62.62 -23.31
N GLY A 384 4.97 63.74 -23.36
CA GLY A 384 4.58 64.48 -22.16
C GLY A 384 3.68 63.67 -21.21
N LYS A 385 2.74 62.90 -21.75
CA LYS A 385 1.87 62.00 -20.97
C LYS A 385 2.65 60.82 -20.39
N ALA A 386 3.54 60.22 -21.18
CA ALA A 386 4.41 59.13 -20.76
C ALA A 386 5.35 59.55 -19.61
N LEU A 387 5.94 60.76 -19.67
CA LEU A 387 6.77 61.28 -18.58
C LEU A 387 6.00 61.49 -17.26
N TYR A 388 4.72 61.87 -17.35
CA TYR A 388 3.86 62.02 -16.18
C TYR A 388 3.48 60.65 -15.58
N GLU A 389 3.07 59.70 -16.42
CA GLU A 389 2.75 58.33 -16.00
C GLU A 389 3.97 57.63 -15.39
N LEU A 390 5.16 57.83 -15.94
CA LEU A 390 6.42 57.27 -15.43
C LEU A 390 6.74 57.80 -14.02
N LYS A 391 6.38 59.06 -13.72
CA LYS A 391 6.53 59.62 -12.37
C LYS A 391 5.55 59.04 -11.36
N VAL A 392 4.30 58.79 -11.78
CA VAL A 392 3.29 58.15 -10.93
C VAL A 392 3.64 56.69 -10.68
N GLN A 393 4.12 55.98 -11.69
CA GLN A 393 4.60 54.61 -11.56
C GLN A 393 5.75 54.55 -10.57
N LYS A 394 6.80 55.38 -10.73
CA LYS A 394 7.93 55.39 -9.80
C LYS A 394 7.53 55.47 -8.31
N ASN A 395 6.53 56.29 -7.98
CA ASN A 395 6.05 56.40 -6.59
C ASN A 395 5.30 55.13 -6.13
N ARG A 396 4.49 54.51 -7.01
CA ARG A 396 3.82 53.23 -6.71
C ARG A 396 4.84 52.11 -6.56
N ASN A 397 5.90 52.13 -7.36
CA ASN A 397 6.97 51.15 -7.32
C ASN A 397 7.74 51.24 -5.99
N GLU A 398 7.93 52.44 -5.42
CA GLU A 398 8.54 52.60 -4.08
C GLU A 398 7.69 51.98 -2.95
N ASP A 399 6.36 52.09 -3.01
CA ASP A 399 5.46 51.39 -2.08
C ASP A 399 5.36 49.88 -2.42
N GLY A 400 5.53 49.55 -3.71
CA GLY A 400 5.79 48.25 -4.31
C GLY A 400 7.00 47.52 -3.70
N ILE A 401 8.07 48.26 -3.46
CA ILE A 401 9.30 47.72 -2.89
C ILE A 401 9.13 47.48 -1.38
N LYS A 402 8.50 48.41 -0.64
CA LYS A 402 8.32 48.26 0.82
C LYS A 402 7.45 47.06 1.22
N GLU A 403 6.31 46.85 0.56
CA GLU A 403 5.51 45.65 0.86
C GLU A 403 6.15 44.37 0.29
N LEU A 404 6.99 44.42 -0.76
CA LEU A 404 7.82 43.27 -1.16
C LEU A 404 8.87 42.95 -0.09
N GLU A 405 9.53 43.94 0.50
CA GLU A 405 10.48 43.75 1.60
C GLU A 405 9.80 43.12 2.83
N ASN A 406 8.56 43.51 3.14
CA ASN A 406 7.80 42.88 4.21
C ASN A 406 7.43 41.44 3.87
N LYS A 407 6.92 41.19 2.66
CA LYS A 407 6.62 39.82 2.20
C LYS A 407 7.87 38.95 2.17
N ASN A 408 9.03 39.51 1.83
CA ASN A 408 10.29 38.77 1.82
C ASN A 408 10.73 38.39 3.25
N LYS A 409 10.53 39.28 4.23
CA LYS A 409 10.73 38.94 5.65
C LYS A 409 9.77 37.84 6.11
N ASP A 410 8.50 37.92 5.72
CA ASP A 410 7.53 36.86 6.03
C ASP A 410 7.96 35.53 5.39
N ASN A 411 8.43 35.58 4.14
CA ASN A 411 8.95 34.41 3.44
C ASN A 411 10.20 33.83 4.11
N ASP A 412 11.14 34.67 4.57
CA ASP A 412 12.30 34.24 5.35
C ASP A 412 11.89 33.58 6.67
N THR A 413 10.84 34.10 7.34
CA THR A 413 10.31 33.43 8.55
C THR A 413 9.66 32.09 8.24
N LEU A 414 8.96 31.97 7.12
CA LEU A 414 8.39 30.70 6.66
C LEU A 414 9.48 29.71 6.26
N LEU A 415 10.55 30.17 5.60
CA LEU A 415 11.68 29.35 5.18
C LEU A 415 12.43 28.78 6.41
N ASN A 416 12.60 29.60 7.45
CA ASN A 416 13.15 29.15 8.74
C ASN A 416 12.23 28.14 9.45
N LYS A 417 10.90 28.35 9.42
CA LYS A 417 9.94 27.37 9.97
C LYS A 417 9.98 26.06 9.19
N ASN A 418 10.04 26.11 7.86
CA ASN A 418 10.15 24.94 7.00
C ASN A 418 11.46 24.19 7.25
N ALA A 419 12.57 24.89 7.45
CA ALA A 419 13.85 24.27 7.82
C ALA A 419 13.75 23.55 9.19
N ALA A 420 13.10 24.16 10.18
CA ALA A 420 12.88 23.51 11.47
C ALA A 420 11.96 22.28 11.37
N LEU A 421 10.93 22.34 10.53
CA LEU A 421 10.05 21.18 10.26
C LEU A 421 10.80 20.06 9.54
N LEU A 422 11.66 20.37 8.57
CA LEU A 422 12.49 19.37 7.90
C LEU A 422 13.42 18.67 8.89
N GLN A 423 14.02 19.41 9.83
CA GLN A 423 14.83 18.82 10.89
C GLN A 423 14.01 17.88 11.78
N GLN A 424 12.78 18.25 12.15
CA GLN A 424 11.88 17.37 12.91
C GLN A 424 11.50 16.11 12.14
N ILE A 425 11.29 16.21 10.82
CA ILE A 425 11.02 15.06 9.96
C ILE A 425 12.22 14.12 9.91
N GLU A 426 13.44 14.65 9.78
CA GLU A 426 14.67 13.86 9.79
C GLU A 426 14.90 13.16 11.14
N GLU A 427 14.64 13.85 12.25
CA GLU A 427 14.68 13.26 13.60
C GLU A 427 13.63 12.15 13.77
N ALA A 428 12.42 12.34 13.23
CA ALA A 428 11.37 11.32 13.21
C ALA A 428 11.73 10.10 12.34
N GLN A 429 12.38 10.32 11.20
CA GLN A 429 12.86 9.24 10.32
C GLN A 429 13.95 8.41 11.00
N ASN A 430 14.92 9.06 11.65
CA ASN A 430 15.96 8.37 12.43
C ASN A 430 15.38 7.53 13.58
N THR A 431 14.29 7.98 14.21
CA THR A 431 13.60 7.20 15.25
C THR A 431 12.85 6.01 14.67
N ILE A 432 12.19 6.16 13.51
CA ILE A 432 11.57 5.05 12.78
C ILE A 432 12.61 4.00 12.39
N ASP A 433 13.76 4.41 11.87
CA ASP A 433 14.84 3.50 11.48
C ASP A 433 15.38 2.71 12.68
N ASN A 434 15.57 3.38 13.83
CA ASN A 434 15.95 2.70 15.07
C ASN A 434 14.88 1.69 15.54
N ILE A 435 13.60 2.04 15.45
CA ILE A 435 12.50 1.12 15.82
C ILE A 435 12.49 -0.09 14.87
N ASN A 436 12.68 0.12 13.57
CA ASN A 436 12.74 -0.94 12.59
C ASN A 436 13.93 -1.88 12.85
N GLN A 437 15.10 -1.34 13.20
CA GLN A 437 16.24 -2.15 13.59
C GLN A 437 15.94 -3.01 14.83
N LEU A 438 15.36 -2.42 15.88
CA LEU A 438 14.97 -3.16 17.09
C LEU A 438 13.90 -4.23 16.80
N LEU A 439 12.97 -3.96 15.88
CA LEU A 439 11.98 -4.94 15.46
C LEU A 439 12.62 -6.14 14.77
N GLN A 440 13.60 -5.88 13.90
CA GLN A 440 14.34 -6.94 13.20
C GLN A 440 15.20 -7.77 14.17
N GLU A 441 15.88 -7.13 15.13
CA GLU A 441 16.59 -7.83 16.20
C GLU A 441 15.65 -8.72 17.03
N LYS A 442 14.45 -8.23 17.35
CA LYS A 442 13.42 -9.01 18.06
C LYS A 442 12.93 -10.20 17.21
N GLN A 443 12.76 -10.02 15.90
CA GLN A 443 12.39 -11.11 14.99
C GLN A 443 13.47 -12.20 14.97
N ASP A 444 14.74 -11.81 14.83
CA ASP A 444 15.89 -12.73 14.85
C ASP A 444 15.98 -13.51 16.17
N ILE A 445 15.75 -12.85 17.31
CA ILE A 445 15.72 -13.51 18.62
C ILE A 445 14.56 -14.52 18.68
N ASN A 446 13.37 -14.15 18.20
CA ASN A 446 12.21 -15.04 18.20
C ASN A 446 12.44 -16.26 17.28
N GLU A 447 13.05 -16.09 16.12
CA GLU A 447 13.43 -17.19 15.24
C GLU A 447 14.44 -18.14 15.90
N LYS A 448 15.49 -17.62 16.55
CA LYS A 448 16.44 -18.43 17.32
C LYS A 448 15.73 -19.20 18.44
N LEU A 449 14.81 -18.55 19.16
CA LEU A 449 14.08 -19.17 20.26
C LEU A 449 13.13 -20.28 19.75
N LYS A 450 12.50 -20.08 18.59
CA LYS A 450 11.71 -21.12 17.90
C LYS A 450 12.59 -22.30 17.47
N GLN A 451 13.78 -22.04 16.93
CA GLN A 451 14.74 -23.09 16.55
C GLN A 451 15.17 -23.90 17.77
N GLU A 452 15.59 -23.24 18.86
CA GLU A 452 15.96 -23.91 20.11
C GLU A 452 14.81 -24.73 20.70
N HIS A 453 13.58 -24.22 20.66
CA HIS A 453 12.40 -24.95 21.12
C HIS A 453 12.16 -26.19 20.25
N ASN A 454 12.28 -26.08 18.93
CA ASN A 454 12.09 -27.19 18.00
C ASN A 454 13.18 -28.26 18.19
N GLU A 455 14.42 -27.86 18.42
CA GLU A 455 15.51 -28.78 18.76
C GLU A 455 15.24 -29.54 20.07
N LYS A 456 14.87 -28.82 21.14
CA LYS A 456 14.49 -29.43 22.42
C LYS A 456 13.30 -30.39 22.27
N TYR A 457 12.29 -30.00 21.50
CA TYR A 457 11.13 -30.86 21.22
C TYR A 457 11.53 -32.14 20.48
N ASN A 458 12.39 -32.03 19.46
CA ASN A 458 12.88 -33.17 18.70
C ASN A 458 13.71 -34.12 19.57
N ASP A 459 14.58 -33.59 20.44
CA ASP A 459 15.38 -34.41 21.33
C ASP A 459 14.52 -35.09 22.42
N LEU A 460 13.54 -34.38 22.97
CA LEU A 460 12.57 -34.98 23.90
C LEU A 460 11.74 -36.07 23.21
N ASN A 461 11.33 -35.84 21.96
CA ASN A 461 10.60 -36.84 21.18
C ASN A 461 11.47 -38.08 20.90
N LYS A 462 12.75 -37.91 20.55
CA LYS A 462 13.70 -39.03 20.41
C LYS A 462 13.85 -39.81 21.73
N GLN A 463 13.97 -39.11 22.86
CA GLN A 463 14.06 -39.75 24.18
C GLN A 463 12.77 -40.52 24.51
N ASN A 464 11.60 -39.94 24.23
CA ASN A 464 10.30 -40.60 24.43
C ASN A 464 10.16 -41.84 23.55
N ILE A 465 10.54 -41.77 22.27
CA ILE A 465 10.54 -42.93 21.36
C ILE A 465 11.46 -44.03 21.89
N LYS A 466 12.66 -43.67 22.37
CA LYS A 466 13.59 -44.63 22.98
C LYS A 466 12.99 -45.27 24.24
N ALA A 467 12.44 -44.47 25.15
CA ALA A 467 11.82 -44.98 26.37
C ALA A 467 10.62 -45.91 26.08
N ILE A 468 9.80 -45.58 25.08
CA ILE A 468 8.71 -46.45 24.61
C ILE A 468 9.28 -47.78 24.10
N LYS A 469 10.36 -47.74 23.31
CA LYS A 469 11.02 -48.95 22.80
C LYS A 469 11.56 -49.82 23.93
N ASP A 470 12.30 -49.24 24.86
CA ASP A 470 12.87 -49.95 26.02
C ASP A 470 11.75 -50.55 26.90
N LEU A 471 10.63 -49.83 27.05
CA LEU A 471 9.44 -50.33 27.76
C LEU A 471 8.79 -51.50 27.02
N THR A 472 8.67 -51.45 25.68
CA THR A 472 8.10 -52.57 24.91
C THR A 472 8.98 -53.82 24.98
N GLU A 473 10.30 -53.66 24.93
CA GLU A 473 11.26 -54.77 25.09
C GLU A 473 11.12 -55.40 26.48
N SER A 474 11.08 -54.57 27.53
CA SER A 474 10.85 -55.04 28.91
C SER A 474 9.50 -55.76 29.06
N GLN A 475 8.43 -55.28 28.41
CA GLN A 475 7.12 -55.96 28.42
C GLN A 475 7.16 -57.32 27.72
N GLU A 476 7.92 -57.45 26.62
CA GLU A 476 8.11 -58.74 25.96
C GLU A 476 8.90 -59.72 26.81
N GLU A 477 9.94 -59.25 27.50
CA GLU A 477 10.69 -60.07 28.47
C GLU A 477 9.79 -60.54 29.61
N VAL A 478 8.99 -59.65 30.20
CA VAL A 478 8.01 -60.02 31.24
C VAL A 478 7.03 -61.06 30.71
N LYS A 479 6.54 -60.95 29.46
CA LYS A 479 5.66 -61.97 28.86
C LYS A 479 6.36 -63.32 28.70
N LYS A 480 7.64 -63.34 28.33
CA LYS A 480 8.44 -64.59 28.23
C LYS A 480 8.61 -65.22 29.60
N LEU A 481 8.96 -64.43 30.61
CA LEU A 481 9.10 -64.88 31.99
C LEU A 481 7.78 -65.39 32.56
N GLN A 482 6.67 -64.71 32.29
CA GLN A 482 5.35 -65.16 32.72
C GLN A 482 4.99 -66.53 32.12
N LYS A 483 5.23 -66.73 30.82
CA LYS A 483 5.02 -68.04 30.19
C LYS A 483 5.89 -69.13 30.82
N ALA A 484 7.17 -68.84 31.06
CA ALA A 484 8.07 -69.76 31.73
C ALA A 484 7.62 -70.06 33.18
N GLN A 485 7.06 -69.07 33.88
CA GLN A 485 6.49 -69.24 35.21
C GLN A 485 5.22 -70.09 35.18
N ASP A 486 4.30 -69.87 34.23
CA ASP A 486 3.10 -70.69 34.07
C ASP A 486 3.46 -72.16 33.73
N GLU A 487 4.47 -72.37 32.89
CA GLU A 487 5.04 -73.69 32.61
C GLU A 487 5.62 -74.33 33.88
N ASN A 488 6.43 -73.58 34.63
CA ASN A 488 7.00 -74.06 35.89
C ASN A 488 5.90 -74.39 36.91
N ASP A 489 4.87 -73.57 37.06
CA ASP A 489 3.71 -73.81 37.94
C ASP A 489 2.94 -75.07 37.52
N SER A 490 2.79 -75.31 36.22
CA SER A 490 2.21 -76.56 35.72
C SER A 490 3.05 -77.78 36.10
N THR A 491 4.38 -77.69 36.03
CA THR A 491 5.28 -78.76 36.46
C THR A 491 5.26 -78.94 37.97
N LEU A 492 5.21 -77.85 38.73
CA LEU A 492 5.11 -77.86 40.18
C LEU A 492 3.81 -78.52 40.63
N ASN A 493 2.69 -78.24 39.96
CA ASN A 493 1.42 -78.90 40.25
C ASN A 493 1.47 -80.40 39.93
N ARG A 494 2.13 -80.80 38.84
CA ARG A 494 2.38 -82.21 38.54
C ARG A 494 3.23 -82.89 39.62
N TYR A 495 4.28 -82.23 40.11
CA TYR A 495 5.08 -82.73 41.23
C TYR A 495 4.27 -82.78 42.53
N LYS A 496 3.43 -81.78 42.80
CA LYS A 496 2.51 -81.78 43.96
C LYS A 496 1.54 -82.96 43.89
N ASP A 497 0.99 -83.28 42.73
CA ASP A 497 0.11 -84.44 42.54
C ASP A 497 0.86 -85.76 42.75
N GLN A 498 2.11 -85.86 42.26
CA GLN A 498 2.97 -87.01 42.54
C GLN A 498 3.30 -87.14 44.02
N ILE A 499 3.66 -86.03 44.69
CA ILE A 499 3.91 -85.98 46.12
C ILE A 499 2.64 -86.35 46.89
N LYS A 500 1.45 -85.90 46.48
CA LYS A 500 0.18 -86.30 47.09
C LYS A 500 -0.05 -87.80 46.95
N LYS A 501 0.23 -88.38 45.79
CA LYS A 501 0.14 -89.83 45.56
C LYS A 501 1.13 -90.61 46.44
N ILE A 502 2.36 -90.12 46.57
CA ILE A 502 3.37 -90.69 47.47
C ILE A 502 2.97 -90.48 48.94
N ALA A 503 2.38 -89.36 49.29
CA ALA A 503 1.90 -89.05 50.63
C ALA A 503 0.70 -89.93 51.01
N ASP A 504 -0.20 -90.24 50.06
CA ASP A 504 -1.29 -91.21 50.25
C ASP A 504 -0.74 -92.63 50.41
N GLN A 505 0.29 -93.01 49.64
CA GLN A 505 1.04 -94.26 49.83
C GLN A 505 1.75 -94.30 51.20
N LEU A 506 2.37 -93.20 51.62
CA LEU A 506 3.00 -93.07 52.93
C LEU A 506 1.96 -93.03 54.05
N LYS A 507 0.75 -92.53 53.81
CA LYS A 507 -0.37 -92.56 54.78
C LYS A 507 -0.91 -93.98 54.91
N GLN A 508 -0.93 -94.75 53.83
CA GLN A 508 -1.22 -96.18 53.86
C GLN A 508 -0.15 -96.96 54.64
N LEU A 509 1.14 -96.73 54.32
CA LEU A 509 2.28 -97.31 55.04
C LEU A 509 2.42 -96.80 56.48
N ARG A 510 1.95 -95.59 56.78
CA ARG A 510 1.84 -95.04 58.14
C ARG A 510 0.66 -95.64 58.86
N GLY A 511 -0.49 -95.87 58.23
CA GLY A 511 -1.57 -96.67 58.84
C GLY A 511 -1.09 -98.06 59.24
N GLU A 512 -0.29 -98.70 58.38
CA GLU A 512 0.40 -99.96 58.68
C GLU A 512 1.48 -99.80 59.79
N ASN A 513 2.20 -98.68 59.86
CA ASN A 513 3.14 -98.39 60.96
C ASN A 513 2.47 -97.91 62.26
N GLU A 514 1.28 -97.32 62.22
CA GLU A 514 0.48 -96.85 63.36
C GLU A 514 -0.12 -98.08 64.07
N GLU A 515 -0.51 -99.11 63.32
CA GLU A 515 -0.79 -100.44 63.86
C GLU A 515 0.44 -101.07 64.54
N LEU A 516 1.67 -100.78 64.07
CA LEU A 516 2.93 -101.22 64.68
C LEU A 516 3.47 -100.30 65.80
N ARG A 517 3.01 -99.04 65.88
CA ARG A 517 3.43 -98.02 66.87
C ARG A 517 2.44 -97.82 68.01
N ALA A 518 1.39 -98.64 68.10
CA ALA A 518 0.56 -98.79 69.30
C ALA A 518 1.30 -99.44 70.49
N HIS A 519 2.64 -99.55 70.43
CA HIS A 519 3.53 -99.88 71.52
C HIS A 519 4.62 -98.79 71.64
N ASP A 520 4.60 -98.10 72.79
CA ASP A 520 5.58 -97.18 73.40
C ASP A 520 5.19 -95.69 73.51
N ASP A 521 4.61 -95.38 74.67
CA ASP A 521 4.50 -94.05 75.27
C ASP A 521 5.85 -93.57 75.82
N ARG A 522 6.28 -92.34 75.48
CA ARG A 522 6.75 -91.30 76.44
C ARG A 522 7.45 -90.11 75.75
N TRP A 523 7.04 -88.92 76.20
CA TRP A 523 7.89 -87.86 76.78
C TRP A 523 7.91 -86.49 76.08
N VAL A 524 7.65 -85.45 76.88
CA VAL A 524 7.95 -84.02 76.67
C VAL A 524 8.54 -83.50 77.98
N PRO A 525 9.58 -82.65 77.95
CA PRO A 525 9.79 -81.73 79.07
C PRO A 525 10.06 -80.28 78.67
N GLU A 526 9.59 -79.40 79.56
CA GLU A 526 9.64 -77.95 79.55
C GLU A 526 10.33 -77.45 80.83
N ALA A 527 11.28 -76.50 80.75
CA ALA A 527 11.76 -75.59 81.84
C ALA A 527 12.99 -74.78 81.34
N SER A 528 12.99 -73.43 81.30
CA SER A 528 13.04 -72.40 82.36
C SER A 528 14.43 -72.04 82.94
N ARG A 529 14.84 -70.78 82.68
CA ARG A 529 15.50 -69.76 83.53
C ARG A 529 16.73 -70.12 84.41
N SER A 530 17.86 -69.44 84.17
CA SER A 530 18.72 -68.86 85.23
C SER A 530 19.81 -67.93 84.67
N SER A 531 19.96 -66.75 85.28
CA SER A 531 20.93 -65.69 84.99
C SER A 531 22.06 -65.71 86.03
N GLY A 532 23.32 -65.62 85.60
CA GLY A 532 24.49 -65.45 86.46
C GLY A 532 25.64 -64.65 85.80
N ARG A 533 26.72 -64.45 86.56
CA ARG A 533 27.84 -63.51 86.41
C ARG A 533 28.60 -63.68 85.09
N ARG A 534 28.95 -62.61 84.33
CA ARG A 534 29.51 -62.71 82.96
C ARG A 534 31.05 -62.53 82.80
N THR A 535 31.69 -63.29 81.90
CA THR A 535 33.08 -63.23 81.36
C THR A 535 33.09 -63.15 79.83
N THR A 536 34.17 -62.67 79.20
CA THR A 536 34.28 -62.54 77.73
C THR A 536 35.28 -63.53 77.14
N SER A 537 34.91 -64.18 76.04
CA SER A 537 35.72 -65.15 75.28
C SER A 537 35.79 -64.77 73.80
N HIS A 538 36.93 -64.98 73.15
CA HIS A 538 37.15 -64.69 71.73
C HIS A 538 36.98 -65.95 70.87
N HIS A 539 36.30 -65.83 69.73
CA HIS A 539 35.94 -66.94 68.85
C HIS A 539 36.11 -66.60 67.37
N ARG A 540 36.30 -67.63 66.55
CA ARG A 540 36.40 -67.55 65.09
C ARG A 540 35.46 -68.58 64.47
N LYS A 541 34.67 -68.17 63.46
CA LYS A 541 33.85 -69.07 62.65
C LYS A 541 34.17 -68.91 61.17
N GLU A 542 34.29 -70.03 60.47
CA GLU A 542 34.42 -70.09 59.02
C GLU A 542 33.12 -70.64 58.42
N PHE A 543 32.64 -70.01 57.34
CA PHE A 543 31.42 -70.38 56.64
C PHE A 543 31.76 -71.00 55.28
N ASP A 544 31.18 -72.17 55.01
CA ASP A 544 31.31 -72.84 53.72
C ASP A 544 30.37 -72.22 52.69
N GLY A 545 30.89 -71.93 51.49
CA GLY A 545 30.12 -71.36 50.38
C GLY A 545 30.91 -70.32 49.56
N GLU A 546 30.50 -70.10 48.31
CA GLU A 546 31.03 -69.03 47.43
C GLU A 546 30.07 -67.83 47.39
N GLY A 547 30.57 -66.61 47.21
CA GLY A 547 29.73 -65.41 47.11
C GLY A 547 29.38 -64.72 48.45
N TRP A 548 30.15 -64.97 49.51
CA TRP A 548 29.99 -64.26 50.79
C TRP A 548 30.44 -62.79 50.73
N ASP A 549 31.40 -62.48 49.86
CA ASP A 549 31.82 -61.14 49.48
C ASP A 549 30.66 -60.30 48.93
N GLN A 550 29.82 -60.88 48.07
CA GLN A 550 28.65 -60.20 47.52
C GLN A 550 27.59 -59.86 48.60
N VAL A 551 27.40 -60.74 49.58
CA VAL A 551 26.45 -60.50 50.70
C VAL A 551 27.01 -59.43 51.64
N LEU A 552 28.32 -59.44 51.90
CA LEU A 552 29.00 -58.44 52.72
C LEU A 552 29.01 -57.05 52.05
N GLU A 553 29.18 -56.98 50.74
CA GLU A 553 29.15 -55.71 49.99
C GLU A 553 27.72 -55.15 49.86
N SER A 554 26.73 -56.02 49.67
CA SER A 554 25.35 -55.59 49.44
C SER A 554 24.56 -55.30 50.72
N GLN A 555 24.79 -56.05 51.81
CA GLN A 555 24.02 -55.95 53.06
C GLN A 555 24.92 -56.15 54.31
N PRO A 556 25.93 -55.29 54.52
CA PRO A 556 26.90 -55.44 55.61
C PRO A 556 26.27 -55.33 57.01
N GLU A 557 25.29 -54.43 57.19
CA GLU A 557 24.69 -54.17 58.50
C GLU A 557 23.71 -55.29 58.89
N GLU A 558 22.92 -55.78 57.94
CA GLU A 558 22.01 -56.91 58.18
C GLU A 558 22.76 -58.24 58.32
N LEU A 559 23.86 -58.44 57.60
CA LEU A 559 24.73 -59.62 57.79
C LEU A 559 25.32 -59.63 59.20
N THR A 560 25.81 -58.48 59.68
CA THR A 560 26.33 -58.33 61.05
C THR A 560 25.23 -58.59 62.08
N ARG A 561 24.03 -58.06 61.87
CA ARG A 561 22.88 -58.26 62.76
C ARG A 561 22.43 -59.72 62.82
N ALA A 562 22.31 -60.39 61.67
CA ALA A 562 21.91 -61.80 61.61
C ALA A 562 22.95 -62.71 62.28
N PHE A 563 24.23 -62.41 62.08
CA PHE A 563 25.33 -63.10 62.73
C PHE A 563 25.28 -62.95 64.25
N VAL A 564 25.15 -61.71 64.74
CA VAL A 564 25.01 -61.43 66.17
C VAL A 564 23.79 -62.15 66.76
N SER A 565 22.66 -62.18 66.06
CA SER A 565 21.45 -62.87 66.51
C SER A 565 21.63 -64.39 66.62
N ASP A 566 22.28 -65.02 65.63
CA ASP A 566 22.51 -66.47 65.64
C ASP A 566 23.53 -66.88 66.73
N VAL A 567 24.61 -66.11 66.90
CA VAL A 567 25.60 -66.31 67.96
C VAL A 567 24.98 -66.10 69.35
N ALA A 568 24.19 -65.03 69.52
CA ALA A 568 23.50 -64.75 70.77
C ALA A 568 22.53 -65.89 71.14
N GLY A 569 21.78 -66.39 70.16
CA GLY A 569 20.89 -67.54 70.32
C GLY A 569 21.62 -68.84 70.69
N ALA A 570 22.74 -69.15 70.03
CA ALA A 570 23.54 -70.35 70.29
C ALA A 570 24.18 -70.33 71.70
N CYS A 571 24.74 -69.17 72.07
CA CYS A 571 25.44 -68.99 73.35
C CYS A 571 24.48 -68.71 74.51
N ARG A 572 23.19 -68.46 74.22
CA ARG A 572 22.15 -68.01 75.18
C ARG A 572 22.55 -66.74 75.92
N VAL A 573 23.13 -65.80 75.18
CA VAL A 573 23.53 -64.47 75.67
C VAL A 573 22.68 -63.39 75.01
N ASP A 574 22.75 -62.17 75.54
CA ASP A 574 22.08 -61.04 74.91
C ASP A 574 22.82 -60.64 73.60
N PRO A 575 22.11 -60.25 72.53
CA PRO A 575 22.75 -59.71 71.32
C PRO A 575 23.77 -58.61 71.58
N ASP A 576 23.57 -57.75 72.59
CA ASP A 576 24.52 -56.68 72.95
C ASP A 576 25.82 -57.20 73.61
N ASP A 577 25.84 -58.47 74.03
CA ASP A 577 27.00 -59.14 74.62
C ASP A 577 27.91 -59.81 73.56
N VAL A 578 27.53 -59.79 72.28
CA VAL A 578 28.39 -60.17 71.13
C VAL A 578 29.02 -58.90 70.54
N LYS A 579 30.34 -58.77 70.60
CA LYS A 579 31.06 -57.54 70.23
C LYS A 579 32.25 -57.82 69.32
N LYS A 580 32.75 -56.76 68.66
CA LYS A 580 33.88 -56.80 67.73
C LYS A 580 33.72 -57.84 66.62
N VAL A 581 32.53 -57.89 66.02
CA VAL A 581 32.31 -58.73 64.84
C VAL A 581 33.06 -58.11 63.67
N VAL A 582 34.05 -58.82 63.15
CA VAL A 582 34.85 -58.41 61.99
C VAL A 582 34.84 -59.55 60.98
N PHE A 583 34.32 -59.26 59.79
CA PHE A 583 34.36 -60.17 58.65
C PHE A 583 35.67 -60.01 57.90
N SER A 584 36.24 -61.11 57.43
CA SER A 584 37.36 -61.09 56.49
C SER A 584 36.94 -60.48 55.14
N PRO A 585 37.87 -59.96 54.31
CA PRO A 585 37.54 -59.33 53.04
C PRO A 585 36.80 -60.23 52.03
N ASP A 586 36.94 -61.55 52.18
CA ASP A 586 36.24 -62.57 51.39
C ASP A 586 34.88 -62.99 52.00
N GLY A 587 34.50 -62.41 53.14
CA GLY A 587 33.24 -62.67 53.86
C GLY A 587 33.12 -64.04 54.52
N LYS A 588 34.12 -64.91 54.38
CA LYS A 588 34.06 -66.33 54.79
C LYS A 588 34.39 -66.57 56.26
N THR A 589 35.26 -65.75 56.83
CA THR A 589 35.70 -65.91 58.21
C THR A 589 35.24 -64.71 59.04
N VAL A 590 34.73 -64.98 60.24
CA VAL A 590 34.27 -63.96 61.18
C VAL A 590 34.98 -64.13 62.52
N GLU A 591 35.57 -63.05 63.01
CA GLU A 591 36.15 -62.96 64.35
C GLU A 591 35.24 -62.13 65.24
N PHE A 592 35.00 -62.59 66.48
CA PHE A 592 34.10 -61.91 67.41
C PHE A 592 34.34 -62.30 68.87
N ASP A 593 33.92 -61.43 69.79
CA ASP A 593 33.98 -61.62 71.23
C ASP A 593 32.58 -61.87 71.79
N VAL A 594 32.40 -62.90 72.62
CA VAL A 594 31.12 -63.21 73.29
C VAL A 594 31.27 -63.05 74.80
N LYS A 595 30.40 -62.25 75.41
CA LYS A 595 30.29 -62.10 76.86
C LYS A 595 29.19 -63.01 77.42
N HIS A 596 29.59 -64.09 78.09
CA HIS A 596 28.72 -65.15 78.60
C HIS A 596 28.88 -65.34 80.11
N ASP A 597 28.04 -66.14 80.75
CA ASP A 597 28.19 -66.45 82.18
C ASP A 597 29.54 -67.15 82.47
N ALA A 598 30.24 -66.72 83.51
CA ALA A 598 31.53 -67.20 84.00
C ALA A 598 31.49 -68.65 84.49
N SER A 599 30.29 -69.18 84.75
CA SER A 599 30.07 -70.60 85.02
C SER A 599 30.16 -71.48 83.76
N VAL A 600 30.05 -70.89 82.56
CA VAL A 600 30.22 -71.61 81.29
C VAL A 600 31.67 -71.43 80.85
N PRO A 601 32.47 -72.50 80.70
CA PRO A 601 33.83 -72.37 80.22
C PRO A 601 33.84 -71.94 78.74
N PRO A 602 34.85 -71.17 78.31
CA PRO A 602 34.96 -70.71 76.91
C PRO A 602 34.92 -71.84 75.87
N LYS A 603 35.37 -73.05 76.25
CA LYS A 603 35.33 -74.24 75.38
C LYS A 603 33.88 -74.66 75.06
N ASP A 604 32.97 -74.60 76.02
CA ASP A 604 31.55 -74.94 75.82
C ASP A 604 30.85 -73.88 74.96
N ILE A 605 31.29 -72.62 75.04
CA ILE A 605 30.82 -71.56 74.15
C ILE A 605 31.30 -71.80 72.72
N ALA A 606 32.58 -72.18 72.54
CA ALA A 606 33.12 -72.54 71.23
C ALA A 606 32.38 -73.74 70.62
N GLU A 607 32.13 -74.79 71.40
CA GLU A 607 31.38 -75.98 70.97
C GLU A 607 29.93 -75.63 70.56
N ARG A 608 29.24 -74.77 71.33
CA ARG A 608 27.89 -74.27 70.97
C ARG A 608 27.87 -73.44 69.70
N ILE A 609 28.94 -72.67 69.45
CA ILE A 609 29.11 -71.89 68.21
C ILE A 609 29.40 -72.82 67.03
N ASP A 610 30.19 -73.88 67.25
CA ASP A 610 30.51 -74.86 66.21
C ASP A 610 29.30 -75.68 65.80
N GLU A 611 28.47 -76.08 66.76
CA GLU A 611 27.20 -76.78 66.54
C GLU A 611 26.06 -75.86 66.08
N CYS A 612 26.24 -74.54 66.07
CA CYS A 612 25.21 -73.60 65.66
C CYS A 612 24.94 -73.71 64.14
N PRO A 613 23.68 -73.87 63.71
CA PRO A 613 23.34 -73.96 62.29
C PRO A 613 23.27 -72.60 61.57
N PHE A 614 23.50 -71.46 62.27
CA PHE A 614 23.49 -70.11 61.71
C PHE A 614 22.34 -69.82 60.74
N ARG A 615 21.10 -70.11 61.17
CA ARG A 615 19.91 -70.09 60.30
C ARG A 615 19.56 -68.72 59.74
N SER A 616 19.88 -67.65 60.45
CA SER A 616 19.59 -66.27 60.03
C SER A 616 20.64 -65.78 59.03
N VAL A 617 21.92 -66.09 59.28
CA VAL A 617 23.02 -65.81 58.34
C VAL A 617 22.86 -66.61 57.05
N MET A 618 22.56 -67.91 57.14
CA MET A 618 22.32 -68.75 55.96
C MET A 618 21.08 -68.32 55.17
N ARG A 619 20.05 -67.77 55.84
CA ARG A 619 18.88 -67.19 55.17
C ARG A 619 19.23 -65.93 54.37
N LEU A 620 20.14 -65.09 54.86
CA LEU A 620 20.64 -63.95 54.10
C LEU A 620 21.48 -64.42 52.91
N TYR A 621 22.31 -65.45 53.12
CA TYR A 621 23.11 -66.07 52.06
C TYR A 621 22.26 -66.73 50.96
N ASP A 622 21.15 -67.39 51.30
CA ASP A 622 20.20 -67.95 50.32
C ASP A 622 19.42 -66.86 49.58
N ARG A 623 19.32 -65.67 50.16
CA ARG A 623 18.72 -64.46 49.57
C ARG A 623 19.76 -63.56 48.89
N ARG A 624 20.97 -64.05 48.65
CA ARG A 624 21.99 -63.30 47.90
C ARG A 624 21.44 -62.83 46.55
N GLY A 625 21.56 -61.53 46.28
CA GLY A 625 20.99 -60.88 45.08
C GLY A 625 19.52 -60.44 45.18
N GLN A 626 18.82 -60.72 46.28
CA GLN A 626 17.51 -60.10 46.55
C GLN A 626 17.67 -58.67 47.09
N PRO A 627 16.62 -57.82 47.01
CA PRO A 627 16.69 -56.43 47.46
C PRO A 627 17.20 -56.30 48.90
N LYS A 628 17.94 -55.21 49.17
CA LYS A 628 18.38 -54.83 50.51
C LYS A 628 17.21 -54.83 51.48
N ILE A 629 17.42 -55.29 52.71
CA ILE A 629 16.42 -55.29 53.77
C ILE A 629 16.96 -54.59 55.02
N GLY A 630 16.08 -54.29 55.97
CA GLY A 630 16.45 -53.75 57.28
C GLY A 630 17.28 -52.45 57.21
N MET A 631 18.38 -52.39 57.95
CA MET A 631 19.19 -51.18 58.13
C MET A 631 19.89 -50.73 56.85
N ASP A 632 20.33 -51.66 56.01
CA ASP A 632 20.99 -51.35 54.74
C ASP A 632 20.01 -50.74 53.73
N LEU A 633 18.76 -51.22 53.70
CA LEU A 633 17.70 -50.61 52.90
C LEU A 633 17.36 -49.19 53.37
N LEU A 634 17.30 -48.98 54.70
CA LEU A 634 17.01 -47.66 55.26
C LEU A 634 18.10 -46.64 54.91
N LYS A 635 19.37 -47.04 54.95
CA LYS A 635 20.48 -46.17 54.52
C LYS A 635 20.39 -45.82 53.03
N GLU A 636 20.08 -46.80 52.18
CA GLU A 636 19.88 -46.57 50.75
C GLU A 636 18.69 -45.65 50.47
N GLN A 637 17.57 -45.84 51.18
CA GLN A 637 16.40 -44.97 51.07
C GLN A 637 16.69 -43.54 51.56
N LEU A 638 17.47 -43.38 52.64
CA LEU A 638 17.88 -42.07 53.14
C LEU A 638 18.76 -41.34 52.11
N GLN A 639 19.75 -42.04 51.54
CA GLN A 639 20.59 -41.49 50.47
C GLN A 639 19.77 -41.12 49.24
N ALA A 640 18.81 -41.95 48.83
CA ALA A 640 17.92 -41.65 47.71
C ALA A 640 17.04 -40.41 47.99
N ARG A 641 16.53 -40.27 49.22
CA ARG A 641 15.76 -39.09 49.65
C ARG A 641 16.62 -37.82 49.69
N ASP A 642 17.87 -37.93 50.16
CA ASP A 642 18.80 -36.80 50.18
C ASP A 642 19.15 -36.34 48.75
N GLN A 643 19.34 -37.28 47.82
CA GLN A 643 19.52 -36.98 46.40
C GLN A 643 18.28 -36.32 45.78
N GLU A 644 17.08 -36.81 46.12
CA GLU A 644 15.81 -36.22 45.67
C GLU A 644 15.64 -34.78 46.18
N LEU A 645 15.99 -34.52 47.45
CA LEU A 645 15.97 -33.16 48.02
C LEU A 645 16.96 -32.22 47.34
N GLU A 646 18.15 -32.71 46.98
CA GLU A 646 19.14 -31.91 46.26
C GLU A 646 18.68 -31.58 44.83
N GLN A 647 18.05 -32.54 44.14
CA GLN A 647 17.42 -32.29 42.84
C GLN A 647 16.29 -31.26 42.93
N LEU A 648 15.44 -31.35 43.95
CA LEU A 648 14.37 -30.38 44.17
C LEU A 648 14.91 -28.98 44.50
N ARG A 649 16.01 -28.88 45.27
CA ARG A 649 16.70 -27.61 45.52
C ARG A 649 17.25 -27.01 44.23
N GLY A 650 17.94 -27.80 43.42
CA GLY A 650 18.43 -27.35 42.10
C GLY A 650 17.31 -26.85 41.20
N SER A 651 16.21 -27.62 41.09
CA SER A 651 15.02 -27.20 40.32
C SER A 651 14.39 -25.92 40.88
N ASN A 652 14.36 -25.74 42.20
CA ASN A 652 13.80 -24.54 42.82
C ASN A 652 14.70 -23.30 42.62
N GLU A 653 16.02 -23.47 42.62
CA GLU A 653 16.98 -22.42 42.26
C GLU A 653 16.86 -22.02 40.80
N GLU A 654 16.72 -22.99 39.88
CA GLU A 654 16.46 -22.72 38.46
C GLU A 654 15.14 -21.97 38.26
N LYS A 655 14.07 -22.40 38.93
CA LYS A 655 12.78 -21.67 38.92
C LYS A 655 12.92 -20.26 39.49
N SER A 656 13.70 -20.08 40.55
CA SER A 656 13.94 -18.75 41.14
C SER A 656 14.71 -17.85 40.18
N ARG A 657 15.73 -18.37 39.48
CA ARG A 657 16.45 -17.63 38.43
C ARG A 657 15.53 -17.26 37.27
N ALA A 658 14.70 -18.19 36.81
CA ALA A 658 13.71 -17.93 35.76
C ALA A 658 12.71 -16.84 36.19
N HIS A 659 12.26 -16.86 37.45
CA HIS A 659 11.39 -15.82 38.00
C HIS A 659 12.06 -14.45 38.02
N TYR A 660 13.35 -14.36 38.39
CA TYR A 660 14.09 -13.10 38.34
C TYR A 660 14.18 -12.53 36.92
N VAL A 661 14.47 -13.38 35.93
CA VAL A 661 14.54 -12.95 34.52
C VAL A 661 13.16 -12.51 34.01
N LEU A 662 12.10 -13.27 34.32
CA LEU A 662 10.73 -12.89 33.97
C LEU A 662 10.33 -11.56 34.63
N ASN A 663 10.75 -11.32 35.87
CA ASN A 663 10.43 -10.08 36.58
C ASN A 663 11.16 -8.87 35.97
N ASP A 664 12.42 -9.04 35.55
CA ASP A 664 13.18 -8.01 34.81
C ASP A 664 12.51 -7.68 33.46
N GLU A 665 12.01 -8.69 32.77
CA GLU A 665 11.29 -8.50 31.51
C GLU A 665 9.95 -7.77 31.71
N VAL A 666 9.21 -8.11 32.76
CA VAL A 666 7.98 -7.40 33.13
C VAL A 666 8.27 -5.93 33.46
N GLU A 667 9.37 -5.63 34.14
CA GLU A 667 9.77 -4.26 34.45
C GLU A 667 10.09 -3.46 33.18
N LYS A 668 10.81 -4.07 32.22
CA LYS A 668 11.06 -3.45 30.90
C LYS A 668 9.78 -3.22 30.10
N LEU A 669 8.87 -4.19 30.08
CA LEU A 669 7.58 -4.04 29.40
C LEU A 669 6.74 -2.92 30.01
N ASN A 670 6.73 -2.80 31.34
CA ASN A 670 6.04 -1.71 32.02
C ASN A 670 6.67 -0.34 31.70
N GLN A 671 8.00 -0.26 31.58
CA GLN A 671 8.67 0.97 31.17
C GLN A 671 8.30 1.37 29.73
N GLN A 672 8.30 0.40 28.80
CA GLN A 672 7.85 0.64 27.42
C GLN A 672 6.38 1.08 27.35
N LEU A 673 5.53 0.51 28.20
CA LEU A 673 4.12 0.88 28.27
C LEU A 673 3.95 2.34 28.76
N ALA A 674 4.70 2.76 29.79
CA ALA A 674 4.69 4.14 30.26
C ALA A 674 5.21 5.15 29.21
N GLU A 675 6.22 4.76 28.44
CA GLU A 675 6.71 5.59 27.32
C GLU A 675 5.64 5.74 26.23
N LYS A 676 4.92 4.66 25.91
CA LYS A 676 3.83 4.69 24.93
C LYS A 676 2.62 5.48 25.41
N GLU A 677 2.29 5.43 26.70
CA GLU A 677 1.25 6.29 27.30
C GLU A 677 1.61 7.77 27.15
N HIS A 678 2.86 8.15 27.44
CA HIS A 678 3.32 9.53 27.24
C HIS A 678 3.32 9.97 25.77
N GLU A 679 3.62 9.06 24.84
CA GLU A 679 3.54 9.34 23.40
C GLU A 679 2.09 9.55 22.96
N LEU A 680 1.16 8.75 23.48
CA LEU A 680 -0.28 8.90 23.21
C LEU A 680 -0.81 10.24 23.74
N ASP A 681 -0.43 10.64 24.95
CA ASP A 681 -0.78 11.96 25.51
C ASP A 681 -0.28 13.12 24.63
N ARG A 682 0.93 13.02 24.08
CA ARG A 682 1.49 14.03 23.17
C ARG A 682 0.73 14.10 21.86
N LEU A 683 0.42 12.95 21.27
CA LEU A 683 -0.37 12.89 20.03
C LEU A 683 -1.77 13.45 20.24
N GLN A 684 -2.39 13.16 21.38
CA GLN A 684 -3.71 13.69 21.71
C GLN A 684 -3.69 15.21 21.88
N ALA A 685 -2.69 15.76 22.57
CA ALA A 685 -2.52 17.22 22.67
C ALA A 685 -2.31 17.90 21.31
N ALA A 686 -1.53 17.26 20.41
CA ALA A 686 -1.34 17.76 19.04
C ALA A 686 -2.62 17.68 18.20
N ASN A 687 -3.46 16.66 18.44
CA ASN A 687 -4.74 16.52 17.76
C ASN A 687 -5.75 17.58 18.24
N ASP A 688 -5.81 17.82 19.54
CA ASP A 688 -6.64 18.90 20.12
C ASP A 688 -6.23 20.28 19.58
N GLU A 689 -4.93 20.51 19.34
CA GLU A 689 -4.44 21.74 18.72
C GLU A 689 -4.87 21.84 17.25
N ARG A 690 -4.77 20.74 16.49
CA ARG A 690 -5.27 20.68 15.10
C ARG A 690 -6.77 20.94 15.02
N GLU A 691 -7.56 20.37 15.91
CA GLU A 691 -9.01 20.59 15.97
C GLU A 691 -9.35 22.07 16.20
N ARG A 692 -8.65 22.73 17.14
CA ARG A 692 -8.79 24.19 17.34
C ARG A 692 -8.42 25.01 16.10
N THR A 693 -7.41 24.60 15.35
CA THR A 693 -7.06 25.29 14.09
C THR A 693 -8.11 25.10 13.01
N LEU A 694 -8.73 23.91 12.93
CA LEU A 694 -9.82 23.64 12.00
C LEU A 694 -11.06 24.47 12.34
N ASP A 695 -11.41 24.59 13.63
CA ASP A 695 -12.51 25.45 14.07
C ASP A 695 -12.26 26.91 13.68
N ALA A 696 -11.05 27.44 13.92
CA ALA A 696 -10.70 28.80 13.54
C ALA A 696 -10.76 29.05 12.02
N LEU A 697 -10.33 28.06 11.21
CA LEU A 697 -10.43 28.10 9.76
C LEU A 697 -11.90 28.07 9.29
N ASN A 698 -12.74 27.26 9.92
CA ASN A 698 -14.17 27.23 9.62
C ASN A 698 -14.86 28.55 9.94
N ASP A 699 -14.55 29.18 11.08
CA ASP A 699 -15.05 30.51 11.43
C ASP A 699 -14.63 31.56 10.38
N GLU A 700 -13.41 31.46 9.85
CA GLU A 700 -12.92 32.35 8.79
C GLU A 700 -13.65 32.12 7.46
N VAL A 701 -13.92 30.86 7.10
CA VAL A 701 -14.72 30.50 5.92
C VAL A 701 -16.16 31.01 6.05
N GLU A 702 -16.78 30.88 7.21
CA GLU A 702 -18.14 31.41 7.46
C GLU A 702 -18.16 32.93 7.27
N LYS A 703 -17.18 33.64 7.82
CA LYS A 703 -17.05 35.09 7.65
C LYS A 703 -16.82 35.51 6.20
N LEU A 704 -16.05 34.75 5.43
CA LEU A 704 -15.85 35.01 4.00
C LEU A 704 -17.13 34.78 3.19
N ASN A 705 -17.90 33.74 3.53
CA ASN A 705 -19.19 33.48 2.90
C ASN A 705 -20.20 34.60 3.22
N GLU A 706 -20.25 35.08 4.46
CA GLU A 706 -21.06 36.25 4.82
C GLU A 706 -20.68 37.50 3.99
N GLN A 707 -19.37 37.75 3.81
CA GLN A 707 -18.91 38.85 2.95
C GLN A 707 -19.29 38.66 1.49
N LEU A 708 -19.23 37.43 0.98
CA LEU A 708 -19.59 37.10 -0.39
C LEU A 708 -21.08 37.33 -0.63
N THR A 709 -21.96 36.85 0.26
CA THR A 709 -23.40 37.08 0.18
C THR A 709 -23.76 38.58 0.26
N ALA A 710 -23.06 39.35 1.11
CA ALA A 710 -23.26 40.80 1.17
C ALA A 710 -22.86 41.49 -0.15
N LYS A 711 -21.78 41.03 -0.80
CA LYS A 711 -21.33 41.54 -2.10
C LYS A 711 -22.27 41.15 -3.24
N GLU A 712 -22.82 39.94 -3.20
CA GLU A 712 -23.85 39.49 -4.16
C GLU A 712 -25.11 40.36 -4.07
N GLN A 713 -25.58 40.67 -2.86
CA GLN A 713 -26.70 41.59 -2.64
C GLN A 713 -26.41 43.00 -3.14
N GLU A 714 -25.18 43.50 -2.95
CA GLU A 714 -24.76 44.81 -3.47
C GLU A 714 -24.76 44.83 -5.01
N LEU A 715 -24.30 43.76 -5.65
CA LEU A 715 -24.35 43.59 -7.10
C LEU A 715 -25.78 43.56 -7.64
N GLU A 716 -26.69 42.84 -6.98
CA GLU A 716 -28.10 42.79 -7.35
C GLU A 716 -28.78 44.16 -7.24
N GLN A 717 -28.46 44.92 -6.18
CA GLN A 717 -28.94 46.30 -6.03
C GLN A 717 -28.44 47.22 -7.17
N LEU A 718 -27.16 47.09 -7.53
CA LEU A 718 -26.57 47.87 -8.63
C LEU A 718 -27.18 47.49 -9.98
N GLN A 719 -27.46 46.20 -10.22
CA GLN A 719 -28.15 45.74 -11.43
C GLN A 719 -29.56 46.33 -11.53
N ASN A 720 -30.36 46.23 -10.46
CA ASN A 720 -31.71 46.81 -10.41
C ASN A 720 -31.69 48.32 -10.67
N ALA A 721 -30.74 49.05 -10.07
CA ALA A 721 -30.58 50.48 -10.30
C ALA A 721 -30.17 50.81 -11.74
N ASN A 722 -29.41 49.93 -12.40
CA ASN A 722 -29.01 50.09 -13.79
C ASN A 722 -30.19 49.83 -14.74
N GLU A 723 -30.98 48.79 -14.49
CA GLU A 723 -32.23 48.53 -15.23
C GLU A 723 -33.23 49.68 -15.11
N GLU A 724 -33.36 50.28 -13.92
CA GLU A 724 -34.24 51.44 -13.72
C GLU A 724 -33.74 52.65 -14.54
N LYS A 725 -32.43 52.91 -14.55
CA LYS A 725 -31.83 53.95 -15.38
C LYS A 725 -32.06 53.70 -16.87
N GLU A 726 -31.92 52.46 -17.33
CA GLU A 726 -32.15 52.09 -18.73
C GLU A 726 -33.61 52.37 -19.13
N ARG A 727 -34.59 51.98 -18.29
CA ARG A 727 -36.00 52.34 -18.50
C ARG A 727 -36.24 53.85 -18.55
N THR A 728 -35.55 54.62 -17.72
CA THR A 728 -35.66 56.10 -17.77
C THR A 728 -35.04 56.70 -19.02
N LEU A 729 -33.95 56.11 -19.54
CA LEU A 729 -33.33 56.50 -20.80
C LEU A 729 -34.25 56.21 -21.98
N ASP A 730 -34.89 55.03 -22.00
CA ASP A 730 -35.87 54.68 -23.04
C ASP A 730 -37.06 55.65 -23.03
N ALA A 731 -37.62 55.94 -21.85
CA ALA A 731 -38.70 56.92 -21.72
C ALA A 731 -38.29 58.33 -22.18
N PHE A 732 -37.05 58.75 -21.91
CA PHE A 732 -36.52 60.03 -22.38
C PHE A 732 -36.32 60.03 -23.91
N ASN A 733 -35.83 58.93 -24.48
CA ASN A 733 -35.71 58.78 -25.93
C ASN A 733 -37.07 58.83 -26.63
N ASP A 734 -38.10 58.18 -26.10
CA ASP A 734 -39.48 58.25 -26.61
C ASP A 734 -40.00 59.70 -26.58
N GLU A 735 -39.68 60.47 -25.53
CA GLU A 735 -40.07 61.87 -25.41
C GLU A 735 -39.32 62.75 -26.43
N VAL A 736 -38.03 62.49 -26.65
CA VAL A 736 -37.22 63.15 -27.70
C VAL A 736 -37.78 62.86 -29.10
N GLU A 737 -38.17 61.61 -29.37
CA GLU A 737 -38.77 61.23 -30.65
C GLU A 737 -40.10 61.98 -30.87
N LYS A 738 -40.95 62.06 -29.86
CA LYS A 738 -42.19 62.84 -29.88
C LYS A 738 -41.96 64.33 -30.13
N LEU A 739 -40.94 64.91 -29.50
CA LEU A 739 -40.58 66.31 -29.71
C LEU A 739 -40.08 66.53 -31.14
N ASN A 740 -39.29 65.61 -31.68
CA ASN A 740 -38.83 65.67 -33.07
C ASN A 740 -40.00 65.58 -34.07
N GLU A 741 -40.99 64.69 -33.84
CA GLU A 741 -42.20 64.62 -34.65
C GLU A 741 -43.00 65.94 -34.63
N GLN A 742 -43.14 66.56 -33.45
CA GLN A 742 -43.78 67.87 -33.33
C GLN A 742 -43.00 68.97 -34.05
N LEU A 743 -41.67 68.93 -33.99
CA LEU A 743 -40.79 69.88 -34.66
C LEU A 743 -40.93 69.77 -36.17
N ALA A 744 -40.90 68.54 -36.71
CA ALA A 744 -41.13 68.27 -38.13
C ALA A 744 -42.53 68.74 -38.60
N ALA A 745 -43.57 68.53 -37.79
CA ALA A 745 -44.91 69.02 -38.09
C ALA A 745 -44.97 70.55 -38.15
N LYS A 746 -44.27 71.23 -37.24
CA LYS A 746 -44.18 72.69 -37.20
C LYS A 746 -43.36 73.26 -38.35
N GLU A 747 -42.27 72.61 -38.74
CA GLU A 747 -41.48 72.99 -39.92
C GLU A 747 -42.31 72.91 -41.20
N HIS A 748 -43.09 71.82 -41.37
CA HIS A 748 -44.00 71.69 -42.51
C HIS A 748 -45.10 72.76 -42.50
N GLU A 749 -45.66 73.11 -41.33
CA GLU A 749 -46.64 74.19 -41.19
C GLU A 749 -46.03 75.56 -41.56
N LEU A 750 -44.77 75.79 -41.19
CA LEU A 750 -44.02 77.00 -41.51
C LEU A 750 -43.70 77.11 -43.01
N GLU A 751 -43.36 75.98 -43.65
CA GLU A 751 -43.14 75.88 -45.10
C GLU A 751 -44.43 76.14 -45.89
N GLN A 752 -45.58 75.63 -45.41
CA GLN A 752 -46.89 75.97 -46.00
C GLN A 752 -47.21 77.46 -45.90
N LEU A 753 -46.93 78.08 -44.74
CA LEU A 753 -47.13 79.52 -44.55
C LEU A 753 -46.19 80.35 -45.43
N GLN A 754 -44.92 79.95 -45.59
CA GLN A 754 -43.98 80.59 -46.51
C GLN A 754 -44.49 80.53 -47.95
N ASN A 755 -44.90 79.34 -48.43
CA ASN A 755 -45.45 79.19 -49.77
C ASN A 755 -46.69 80.07 -50.00
N ALA A 756 -47.59 80.15 -49.01
CA ALA A 756 -48.77 81.02 -49.08
C ALA A 756 -48.40 82.52 -49.07
N ASN A 757 -47.33 82.89 -48.37
CA ASN A 757 -46.85 84.26 -48.35
C ASN A 757 -46.17 84.65 -49.67
N ASP A 758 -45.38 83.75 -50.25
CA ASP A 758 -44.77 83.90 -51.58
C ASP A 758 -45.82 84.01 -52.69
N GLU A 759 -46.91 83.21 -52.60
CA GLU A 759 -48.06 83.37 -53.51
C GLU A 759 -48.72 84.74 -53.36
N LYS A 760 -48.91 85.22 -52.12
CA LYS A 760 -49.46 86.56 -51.88
C LYS A 760 -48.55 87.65 -52.44
N GLU A 761 -47.23 87.58 -52.22
CA GLU A 761 -46.27 88.53 -52.81
C GLU A 761 -46.36 88.51 -54.34
N ARG A 762 -46.41 87.33 -54.97
CA ARG A 762 -46.61 87.23 -56.44
C ARG A 762 -47.90 87.86 -56.92
N THR A 763 -49.00 87.73 -56.17
CA THR A 763 -50.27 88.39 -56.52
C THR A 763 -50.24 89.90 -56.30
N LEU A 764 -49.46 90.38 -55.35
CA LEU A 764 -49.25 91.81 -55.07
C LEU A 764 -48.38 92.46 -56.14
N ASP A 765 -47.33 91.77 -56.62
CA ASP A 765 -46.49 92.22 -57.73
C ASP A 765 -47.20 92.20 -59.09
N ALA A 766 -48.31 91.45 -59.21
CA ALA A 766 -49.13 91.36 -60.43
C ALA A 766 -50.26 92.40 -60.52
N LEU A 767 -50.50 93.15 -59.44
CA LEU A 767 -51.48 94.26 -59.33
C LEU A 767 -50.79 95.61 -59.53
#